data_AF-A0A935F0N7-F1
#
_entry.id   AF-A0A935F0N7-F1
#
_cell.length_a   1.000
_cell.length_b   1.000
_cell.length_c   1.000
_cell.angle_alpha   90.00
_cell.angle_beta   90.00
_cell.angle_gamma   90.00
#
_symmetry.space_group_name_H-M   'P 1'
#
loop_
_entity.id
_entity.type
_entity.pdbx_description
1 polymer ?
#
loop_
_entity_poly.entity_id
_entity_poly.type
_entity_poly.pdbx_seq_one_letter_code
_entity_poly.pdbx_strand_id
1 'polypeptide(L)'
;MSATTTPVPPIWTTGSTEAIRTGTWRAALPRHVQAPSPCHQACPVNGDIAEWIGLARERDFRGAWDVLTRHNPFPAIAGRICHHPCETACNRVGYDESLSICKLERFVGDLANSRGWSFEAAVVERRERVAIVGGGPSGLSAAFQLRRMGYRVTLVEARSELGGLMRHGIPSYRLARDVLDAEIARIVAMGIDVRVGEKPATPEAWEALRATHDAVYVATGAQKQKRLPALDYGKPWVVDGAAWLAAANAGSPPALGRRLVVIGGGSAALDAARSARRAGHDVTILALENRAQMPAQHEEVDEALEEGIALVDGAMLVRAREEGGALRIECTRVRFEPGARRGQFAVAPVEGSEFALSADAIVTSIGQDPDLAALGRCLSSGRRARRSGRVAGDRRRRHLGGGRRRQHGAVRDRRDRAGQAGRARDRPRVARTGGRAARERIAAHRHAARDGARRDRAARGDRDPLPSEARARGRAPTGRGRAAGLGRRGAARPRRRAGARRDDALLLLRHLHPLRQLRRRLPRPRARARRRRLPGARRLLQGLRAVREGVPDRIDGHGGGGAMSHATTDTKPADVAGTRPVGARAMLLTGNQAVAWGARLSRPKVCPVYPITPQTPVLEQLTEFQADGEFDAEIITPESEHSVMSACIPASLAGVRVFTATASQGLLLMHELLHYASGARAPIVMANINRTVASPWAFWPDQTDSLAQRDTGWIQLYVESAQEALDSVIQAFRVAESVLVPAMVNLDAFYVSHAMEPVEVPDPADVDAYLPAFAPEHKLDTARVESWGNVVSQDMFYRHRQSIQAAMDRVPQLLAEADRAWHERVGRAWGVVERYRCDGADTVVVTMGSMCGTARDAVDAMRDAGQSVGLVKVRLFRPLPVAALRAALAGVRDVVVLDRNHSPGAGGILHQELKAALYGMPGAPRVHGLLAGVGGVNVPPGKIVEFVRQARAGDPQNESVWVR
;
A
#
# COMPACT_ATOMS: atom_id res chain seq x y z
N MET A 1 32.80 -17.21 37.33
CA MET A 1 33.03 -15.88 36.70
C MET A 1 31.70 -15.13 36.72
N SER A 2 31.70 -13.83 37.01
CA SER A 2 30.44 -13.08 37.14
C SER A 2 29.74 -12.95 35.78
N ALA A 3 28.50 -13.42 35.68
CA ALA A 3 27.64 -13.10 34.57
C ALA A 3 27.03 -11.72 34.86
N THR A 4 27.47 -10.69 34.13
CA THR A 4 27.04 -9.30 34.32
C THR A 4 25.52 -9.19 34.28
N THR A 5 24.91 -8.85 35.41
CA THR A 5 23.47 -8.71 35.60
C THR A 5 22.96 -7.39 35.02
N THR A 6 23.23 -7.14 33.74
CA THR A 6 22.57 -6.08 32.98
C THR A 6 21.08 -6.43 32.91
N PRO A 7 20.16 -5.56 33.38
CA PRO A 7 18.74 -5.84 33.30
C PRO A 7 18.33 -6.02 31.83
N VAL A 8 17.78 -7.18 31.48
CA VAL A 8 17.24 -7.40 30.14
C VAL A 8 16.01 -6.48 29.97
N PRO A 9 15.98 -5.58 28.97
CA PRO A 9 14.85 -4.69 28.72
C PRO A 9 13.54 -5.48 28.58
N PRO A 10 12.40 -4.99 29.11
CA PRO A 10 11.14 -5.75 29.13
C PRO A 10 10.61 -6.18 27.77
N ILE A 11 11.04 -5.46 26.72
CA ILE A 11 10.71 -5.66 25.31
C ILE A 11 11.52 -6.77 24.61
N TRP A 12 12.58 -7.28 25.23
CA TRP A 12 13.53 -8.17 24.58
C TRP A 12 13.37 -9.64 25.01
N THR A 13 13.51 -10.54 24.04
CA THR A 13 13.87 -11.94 24.31
C THR A 13 15.31 -12.18 23.91
N THR A 14 16.18 -12.51 24.88
CA THR A 14 17.60 -12.85 24.63
C THR A 14 17.82 -14.24 24.03
N GLY A 15 16.75 -15.04 23.88
CA GLY A 15 16.81 -16.35 23.22
C GLY A 15 16.69 -16.24 21.70
N SER A 16 17.48 -17.04 20.97
CA SER A 16 17.22 -17.32 19.56
C SER A 16 15.89 -18.07 19.40
N THR A 17 15.34 -18.08 18.19
CA THR A 17 14.13 -18.85 17.84
C THR A 17 14.30 -20.37 17.99
N GLU A 18 15.50 -20.86 18.32
CA GLU A 18 15.80 -22.27 18.61
C GLU A 18 15.44 -22.64 20.06
N ALA A 19 15.41 -21.67 20.98
CA ALA A 19 15.08 -21.87 22.39
C ALA A 19 13.58 -22.03 22.64
N ILE A 20 12.75 -21.27 21.90
CA ILE A 20 11.30 -21.18 22.11
C ILE A 20 10.59 -22.20 21.19
N ARG A 21 10.40 -23.43 21.68
CA ARG A 21 9.82 -24.55 20.92
C ARG A 21 8.30 -24.52 20.79
N THR A 22 7.71 -23.36 20.49
CA THR A 22 6.27 -23.20 20.27
C THR A 22 5.96 -22.78 18.84
N GLY A 23 4.96 -23.42 18.25
CA GLY A 23 4.55 -23.21 16.85
C GLY A 23 5.08 -24.30 15.92
N THR A 24 4.21 -24.83 15.05
CA THR A 24 4.64 -25.63 13.91
C THR A 24 5.41 -24.76 12.93
N TRP A 25 6.72 -24.98 12.86
CA TRP A 25 7.62 -24.76 11.72
C TRP A 25 6.96 -24.04 10.54
N ARG A 26 7.31 -22.76 10.29
CA ARG A 26 6.80 -22.00 9.13
C ARG A 26 7.11 -22.75 7.82
N ALA A 27 6.11 -23.48 7.31
CA ALA A 27 6.19 -24.23 6.05
C ALA A 27 6.25 -23.30 4.81
N ALA A 28 5.93 -22.01 5.00
CA ALA A 28 6.09 -20.95 4.02
C ALA A 28 6.61 -19.67 4.71
N LEU A 29 7.42 -18.91 3.99
CA LEU A 29 7.70 -17.51 4.30
C LEU A 29 6.62 -16.64 3.62
N PRO A 30 6.04 -15.63 4.30
CA PRO A 30 5.25 -14.62 3.62
C PRO A 30 6.17 -13.90 2.63
N ARG A 31 5.85 -14.02 1.34
CA ARG A 31 6.55 -13.30 0.27
C ARG A 31 5.61 -12.23 -0.24
N HIS A 32 6.01 -10.96 -0.13
CA HIS A 32 5.34 -9.91 -0.90
C HIS A 32 5.47 -10.25 -2.38
N VAL A 33 4.35 -10.63 -2.97
CA VAL A 33 4.19 -10.73 -4.42
C VAL A 33 3.60 -9.39 -4.82
N GLN A 34 4.45 -8.49 -5.29
CA GLN A 34 3.98 -7.31 -6.01
C GLN A 34 3.08 -7.79 -7.16
N ALA A 35 1.81 -7.39 -7.13
CA ALA A 35 0.85 -7.78 -8.14
C ALA A 35 1.09 -6.89 -9.36
N PRO A 36 1.63 -7.42 -10.48
CA PRO A 36 1.83 -6.62 -11.69
C PRO A 36 0.50 -6.05 -12.16
N SER A 37 0.50 -4.78 -12.59
CA SER A 37 -0.72 -4.11 -13.04
C SER A 37 -1.34 -4.83 -14.26
N PRO A 38 -2.64 -4.66 -14.54
CA PRO A 38 -3.29 -5.31 -15.68
C PRO A 38 -2.59 -5.07 -17.02
N CYS A 39 -2.13 -3.83 -17.26
CA CYS A 39 -1.34 -3.49 -18.44
C CYS A 39 0.03 -4.19 -18.48
N HIS A 40 0.70 -4.35 -17.33
CA HIS A 40 1.96 -5.11 -17.19
C HIS A 40 1.77 -6.61 -17.46
N GLN A 41 0.68 -7.20 -16.96
CA GLN A 41 0.34 -8.61 -17.17
C GLN A 41 0.00 -8.93 -18.64
N ALA A 42 -0.72 -8.04 -19.32
CA ALA A 42 -1.05 -8.20 -20.73
C ALA A 42 0.14 -7.94 -21.66
N CYS A 43 1.10 -7.11 -21.24
CA CYS A 43 2.29 -6.75 -22.01
C CYS A 43 3.19 -7.98 -22.29
N PRO A 44 3.36 -8.41 -23.56
CA PRO A 44 4.11 -9.63 -23.89
C PRO A 44 5.62 -9.50 -23.65
N VAL A 45 6.15 -8.27 -23.48
CA VAL A 45 7.53 -7.99 -23.10
C VAL A 45 7.71 -7.73 -21.59
N ASN A 46 6.65 -7.87 -20.78
CA ASN A 46 6.68 -7.64 -19.33
C ASN A 46 7.15 -6.21 -18.96
N GLY A 47 6.76 -5.21 -19.75
CA GLY A 47 7.15 -3.81 -19.54
C GLY A 47 6.46 -3.17 -18.33
N ASP A 48 7.23 -2.42 -17.54
CA ASP A 48 6.82 -1.80 -16.27
C ASP A 48 5.96 -0.53 -16.51
N ILE A 49 4.80 -0.71 -17.15
CA ILE A 49 4.03 0.37 -17.80
C ILE A 49 3.52 1.44 -16.82
N ALA A 50 3.12 1.05 -15.61
CA ALA A 50 2.66 2.02 -14.60
C ALA A 50 3.80 2.92 -14.10
N GLU A 51 5.03 2.42 -14.05
CA GLU A 51 6.20 3.14 -13.54
C GLU A 51 6.63 4.24 -14.53
N TRP A 52 6.81 3.90 -15.82
CA TRP A 52 7.23 4.92 -16.80
C TRP A 52 6.13 5.94 -17.11
N ILE A 53 4.85 5.57 -17.04
CA ILE A 53 3.74 6.55 -17.19
C ILE A 53 3.69 7.49 -15.97
N GLY A 54 4.04 7.04 -14.77
CA GLY A 54 4.19 7.90 -13.59
C GLY A 54 5.27 8.97 -13.81
N LEU A 55 6.47 8.55 -14.22
CA LEU A 55 7.58 9.47 -14.52
C LEU A 55 7.24 10.43 -15.68
N ALA A 56 6.57 9.96 -16.73
CA ALA A 56 6.12 10.80 -17.84
C ALA A 56 5.06 11.83 -17.41
N ARG A 57 4.15 11.48 -16.48
CA ARG A 57 3.19 12.40 -15.86
C ARG A 57 3.90 13.50 -15.05
N GLU A 58 4.95 13.14 -14.34
CA GLU A 58 5.84 14.06 -13.61
C GLU A 58 6.83 14.83 -14.51
N ARG A 59 6.77 14.59 -15.83
CA ARG A 59 7.62 15.16 -16.88
C ARG A 59 9.10 14.75 -16.84
N ASP A 60 9.46 13.74 -16.03
CA ASP A 60 10.73 13.03 -16.20
C ASP A 60 10.63 12.04 -17.36
N PHE A 61 10.69 12.58 -18.58
CA PHE A 61 10.66 11.77 -19.78
C PHE A 61 11.95 10.94 -19.97
N ARG A 62 13.07 11.31 -19.31
CA ARG A 62 14.31 10.54 -19.40
C ARG A 62 14.22 9.30 -18.51
N GLY A 63 13.84 9.45 -17.24
CA GLY A 63 13.54 8.32 -16.36
C GLY A 63 12.44 7.43 -16.93
N ALA A 64 11.38 8.00 -17.51
CA ALA A 64 10.37 7.23 -18.22
C ALA A 64 10.97 6.36 -19.35
N TRP A 65 11.90 6.91 -20.15
CA TRP A 65 12.59 6.16 -21.20
C TRP A 65 13.56 5.11 -20.65
N ASP A 66 14.29 5.40 -19.58
CA ASP A 66 15.19 4.44 -18.92
C ASP A 66 14.43 3.25 -18.30
N VAL A 67 13.21 3.49 -17.78
CA VAL A 67 12.29 2.43 -17.32
C VAL A 67 11.72 1.63 -18.50
N LEU A 68 11.17 2.33 -19.49
CA LEU A 68 10.53 1.75 -20.69
C LEU A 68 11.51 0.82 -21.45
N THR A 69 12.77 1.24 -21.58
CA THR A 69 13.80 0.49 -22.31
C THR A 69 14.41 -0.67 -21.54
N ARG A 70 14.08 -0.87 -20.25
CA ARG A 70 14.57 -2.03 -19.46
C ARG A 70 14.36 -3.37 -20.16
N HIS A 71 13.20 -3.53 -20.82
CA HIS A 71 12.78 -4.78 -21.45
C HIS A 71 12.75 -4.70 -22.99
N ASN A 72 12.41 -3.53 -23.55
CA ASN A 72 12.27 -3.30 -24.99
C ASN A 72 13.15 -2.12 -25.46
N PRO A 73 14.21 -2.32 -26.26
CA PRO A 73 15.06 -1.23 -26.75
C PRO A 73 14.44 -0.42 -27.91
N PHE A 74 13.18 -0.67 -28.25
CA PHE A 74 12.49 -0.14 -29.43
C PHE A 74 11.21 0.66 -29.10
N PRO A 75 11.22 1.68 -28.21
CA PRO A 75 10.01 2.44 -27.88
C PRO A 75 9.43 3.21 -29.07
N ALA A 76 10.26 3.83 -29.92
CA ALA A 76 9.75 4.62 -31.05
C ALA A 76 9.10 3.72 -32.12
N ILE A 77 9.66 2.53 -32.36
CA ILE A 77 9.06 1.51 -33.23
C ILE A 77 7.81 0.91 -32.58
N ALA A 78 7.86 0.54 -31.29
CA ALA A 78 6.75 -0.11 -30.61
C ALA A 78 5.49 0.76 -30.57
N GLY A 79 5.62 2.06 -30.29
CA GLY A 79 4.53 3.03 -30.37
C GLY A 79 3.96 3.29 -31.79
N ARG A 80 4.42 2.56 -32.81
CA ARG A 80 3.89 2.57 -34.19
C ARG A 80 3.37 1.20 -34.66
N ILE A 81 3.93 0.10 -34.17
CA ILE A 81 3.63 -1.27 -34.66
C ILE A 81 3.11 -2.24 -33.59
N CYS A 82 2.98 -1.80 -32.34
CA CYS A 82 2.47 -2.63 -31.27
C CYS A 82 0.93 -2.61 -31.22
N HIS A 83 0.34 -3.80 -31.34
CA HIS A 83 -1.07 -4.09 -31.05
C HIS A 83 -1.50 -3.94 -29.57
N HIS A 84 -0.73 -3.17 -28.78
CA HIS A 84 -1.11 -2.56 -27.50
C HIS A 84 -2.06 -3.35 -26.55
N PRO A 85 -1.85 -4.67 -26.27
CA PRO A 85 -2.77 -5.44 -25.43
C PRO A 85 -2.85 -4.94 -23.98
N CYS A 86 -1.91 -4.08 -23.58
CA CYS A 86 -1.90 -3.31 -22.34
C CYS A 86 -3.03 -2.26 -22.24
N GLU A 87 -3.53 -1.75 -23.37
CA GLU A 87 -4.66 -0.81 -23.43
C GLU A 87 -5.98 -1.57 -23.32
N THR A 88 -6.13 -2.67 -24.07
CA THR A 88 -7.29 -3.59 -23.99
C THR A 88 -7.47 -4.17 -22.58
N ALA A 89 -6.38 -4.34 -21.83
CA ALA A 89 -6.39 -4.80 -20.44
C ALA A 89 -6.36 -3.65 -19.41
N CYS A 90 -6.53 -2.40 -19.82
CA CYS A 90 -6.43 -1.25 -18.92
C CYS A 90 -7.66 -1.18 -17.99
N ASN A 91 -7.44 -1.25 -16.68
CA ASN A 91 -8.53 -1.15 -15.69
C ASN A 91 -9.20 0.25 -15.64
N ARG A 92 -8.63 1.26 -16.32
CA ARG A 92 -9.23 2.59 -16.45
C ARG A 92 -10.53 2.58 -17.28
N VAL A 93 -10.72 1.58 -18.15
CA VAL A 93 -11.98 1.32 -18.87
C VAL A 93 -13.18 1.08 -17.91
N GLY A 94 -12.92 0.74 -16.64
CA GLY A 94 -13.95 0.69 -15.60
C GLY A 94 -14.37 2.05 -15.02
N TYR A 95 -13.81 3.16 -15.52
CA TYR A 95 -14.09 4.53 -15.09
C TYR A 95 -14.40 5.45 -16.28
N ASP A 96 -13.53 5.45 -17.30
CA ASP A 96 -13.74 6.17 -18.56
C ASP A 96 -13.19 5.38 -19.78
N GLU A 97 -11.94 5.57 -20.17
CA GLU A 97 -11.33 4.96 -21.37
C GLU A 97 -9.95 4.34 -21.07
N SER A 98 -9.45 3.54 -22.01
CA SER A 98 -8.07 3.03 -21.94
C SER A 98 -7.07 4.16 -22.18
N LEU A 99 -6.08 4.31 -21.29
CA LEU A 99 -4.94 5.20 -21.54
C LEU A 99 -4.28 4.83 -22.88
N SER A 100 -3.97 5.83 -23.71
CA SER A 100 -3.23 5.65 -24.97
C SER A 100 -1.74 5.38 -24.74
N ILE A 101 -1.43 4.27 -24.05
CA ILE A 101 -0.09 3.76 -23.72
C ILE A 101 0.82 3.72 -24.97
N CYS A 102 0.30 3.30 -26.12
CA CYS A 102 1.01 3.20 -27.39
C CYS A 102 1.43 4.59 -27.93
N LYS A 103 0.52 5.58 -27.86
CA LYS A 103 0.80 6.97 -28.26
C LYS A 103 1.79 7.64 -27.31
N LEU A 104 1.74 7.29 -26.01
CA LEU A 104 2.71 7.71 -25.01
C LEU A 104 4.09 7.05 -25.20
N GLU A 105 4.14 5.75 -25.50
CA GLU A 105 5.38 5.00 -25.81
C GLU A 105 6.07 5.60 -27.05
N ARG A 106 5.27 5.93 -28.09
CA ARG A 106 5.74 6.68 -29.27
C ARG A 106 6.33 8.03 -28.90
N PHE A 107 5.62 8.85 -28.11
CA PHE A 107 6.09 10.18 -27.72
C PHE A 107 7.43 10.12 -26.98
N VAL A 108 7.58 9.20 -26.03
CA VAL A 108 8.82 9.01 -25.26
C VAL A 108 9.96 8.49 -26.16
N GLY A 109 9.67 7.59 -27.11
CA GLY A 109 10.65 7.12 -28.10
C GLY A 109 11.09 8.19 -29.11
N ASP A 110 10.15 8.96 -29.66
CA ASP A 110 10.43 10.06 -30.60
C ASP A 110 11.21 11.20 -29.90
N LEU A 111 10.90 11.47 -28.63
CA LEU A 111 11.69 12.39 -27.80
C LEU A 111 13.11 11.87 -27.56
N ALA A 112 13.28 10.57 -27.29
CA ALA A 112 14.59 9.96 -27.12
C ALA A 112 15.45 9.98 -28.40
N ASN A 113 14.82 9.86 -29.57
CA ASN A 113 15.48 10.03 -30.87
C ASN A 113 15.93 11.49 -31.05
N SER A 114 15.01 12.45 -30.94
CA SER A 114 15.31 13.89 -31.11
C SER A 114 16.28 14.48 -30.07
N ARG A 115 16.40 13.86 -28.88
CA ARG A 115 17.36 14.25 -27.84
C ARG A 115 18.69 13.48 -27.87
N GLY A 116 18.90 12.59 -28.84
CA GLY A 116 20.13 11.79 -28.96
C GLY A 116 20.40 10.90 -27.75
N TRP A 117 19.37 10.42 -27.06
CA TRP A 117 19.54 9.65 -25.82
C TRP A 117 20.20 8.30 -26.09
N SER A 118 21.32 8.05 -25.40
CA SER A 118 22.04 6.77 -25.40
C SER A 118 21.59 5.86 -24.25
N PHE A 119 21.78 4.55 -24.46
CA PHE A 119 21.73 3.56 -23.38
C PHE A 119 22.97 3.65 -22.49
N GLU A 120 22.86 3.22 -21.24
CA GLU A 120 24.01 3.09 -20.34
C GLU A 120 24.94 1.94 -20.76
N ALA A 121 26.25 2.16 -20.64
CA ALA A 121 27.25 1.11 -20.79
C ALA A 121 27.27 0.18 -19.56
N ALA A 122 27.62 -1.09 -19.76
CA ALA A 122 27.83 -2.00 -18.63
C ALA A 122 29.03 -1.57 -17.78
N VAL A 123 28.84 -1.53 -16.47
CA VAL A 123 29.86 -1.11 -15.47
C VAL A 123 31.12 -1.99 -15.50
N VAL A 124 31.01 -3.23 -15.97
CA VAL A 124 32.13 -4.18 -16.14
C VAL A 124 31.94 -4.94 -17.46
N GLU A 125 32.94 -4.90 -18.33
CA GLU A 125 32.97 -5.78 -19.51
C GLU A 125 33.47 -7.19 -19.15
N ARG A 126 32.81 -8.19 -19.73
CA ARG A 126 33.09 -9.62 -19.57
C ARG A 126 34.11 -10.10 -20.62
N ARG A 127 34.77 -11.22 -20.32
CA ARG A 127 35.69 -11.87 -21.28
C ARG A 127 34.93 -12.73 -22.28
N GLU A 128 33.77 -13.25 -21.87
CA GLU A 128 32.91 -14.13 -22.65
C GLU A 128 32.33 -13.41 -23.89
N ARG A 129 32.42 -14.08 -25.05
CA ARG A 129 31.97 -13.61 -26.37
C ARG A 129 30.72 -14.37 -26.81
N VAL A 130 29.75 -13.65 -27.37
CA VAL A 130 28.48 -14.22 -27.84
C VAL A 130 28.21 -13.82 -29.29
N ALA A 131 28.05 -14.80 -30.17
CA ALA A 131 27.59 -14.58 -31.53
C ALA A 131 26.05 -14.58 -31.60
N ILE A 132 25.47 -13.71 -32.42
CA ILE A 132 24.05 -13.61 -32.71
C ILE A 132 23.86 -13.75 -34.22
N VAL A 133 23.04 -14.71 -34.65
CA VAL A 133 22.77 -14.96 -36.09
C VAL A 133 21.37 -14.47 -36.43
N GLY A 134 21.28 -13.33 -37.10
CA GLY A 134 20.06 -12.62 -37.51
C GLY A 134 19.93 -11.26 -36.83
N GLY A 135 20.02 -10.19 -37.61
CA GLY A 135 19.85 -8.78 -37.21
C GLY A 135 18.41 -8.29 -37.16
N GLY A 136 17.43 -9.19 -37.11
CA GLY A 136 16.02 -8.87 -36.84
C GLY A 136 15.77 -8.44 -35.39
N PRO A 137 14.52 -8.07 -35.03
CA PRO A 137 14.17 -7.58 -33.69
C PRO A 137 14.58 -8.52 -32.55
N SER A 138 14.51 -9.83 -32.76
CA SER A 138 14.92 -10.82 -31.74
C SER A 138 16.43 -10.84 -31.49
N GLY A 139 17.24 -10.60 -32.52
CA GLY A 139 18.70 -10.59 -32.42
C GLY A 139 19.22 -9.27 -31.87
N LEU A 140 18.70 -8.14 -32.37
CA LEU A 140 18.99 -6.81 -31.85
C LEU A 140 18.59 -6.66 -30.37
N SER A 141 17.41 -7.16 -29.97
CA SER A 141 16.98 -7.16 -28.56
C SER A 141 17.88 -8.05 -27.69
N ALA A 142 18.32 -9.21 -28.19
CA ALA A 142 19.30 -10.03 -27.48
C ALA A 142 20.67 -9.33 -27.36
N ALA A 143 21.12 -8.65 -28.41
CA ALA A 143 22.39 -7.91 -28.42
C ALA A 143 22.39 -6.76 -27.40
N PHE A 144 21.31 -5.97 -27.37
CA PHE A 144 21.05 -4.94 -26.38
C PHE A 144 21.15 -5.49 -24.93
N GLN A 145 20.40 -6.55 -24.62
CA GLN A 145 20.43 -7.11 -23.26
C GLN A 145 21.78 -7.74 -22.91
N LEU A 146 22.48 -8.37 -23.87
CA LEU A 146 23.81 -8.93 -23.66
C LEU A 146 24.88 -7.86 -23.44
N ARG A 147 24.85 -6.74 -24.18
CA ARG A 147 25.75 -5.59 -23.94
C ARG A 147 25.48 -4.94 -22.59
N ARG A 148 24.21 -4.80 -22.15
CA ARG A 148 23.87 -4.34 -20.78
C ARG A 148 24.37 -5.28 -19.68
N MET A 149 24.49 -6.58 -19.97
CA MET A 149 25.09 -7.57 -19.06
C MET A 149 26.62 -7.66 -19.16
N GLY A 150 27.25 -6.83 -20.00
CA GLY A 150 28.70 -6.72 -20.18
C GLY A 150 29.33 -7.72 -21.15
N TYR A 151 28.55 -8.57 -21.84
CA TYR A 151 29.10 -9.54 -22.79
C TYR A 151 29.66 -8.85 -24.04
N ARG A 152 30.71 -9.43 -24.65
CA ARG A 152 31.15 -9.02 -25.99
C ARG A 152 30.24 -9.66 -27.03
N VAL A 153 29.67 -8.87 -27.94
CA VAL A 153 28.63 -9.33 -28.87
C VAL A 153 29.04 -9.13 -30.31
N THR A 154 28.99 -10.21 -31.07
CA THR A 154 29.10 -10.22 -32.54
C THR A 154 27.71 -10.50 -33.11
N LEU A 155 27.22 -9.68 -34.02
CA LEU A 155 25.93 -9.83 -34.69
C LEU A 155 26.15 -10.02 -36.19
N VAL A 156 25.65 -11.14 -36.70
CA VAL A 156 25.83 -11.64 -38.07
C VAL A 156 24.47 -11.62 -38.77
N GLU A 157 24.34 -10.86 -39.86
CA GLU A 157 23.12 -10.74 -40.67
C GLU A 157 23.43 -11.08 -42.14
N ALA A 158 22.53 -11.85 -42.76
CA ALA A 158 22.66 -12.35 -44.13
C ALA A 158 22.31 -11.30 -45.20
N ARG A 159 21.69 -10.18 -44.80
CA ARG A 159 21.40 -9.01 -45.65
C ARG A 159 22.41 -7.90 -45.41
N SER A 160 22.42 -6.92 -46.31
CA SER A 160 23.22 -5.69 -46.22
C SER A 160 22.79 -4.75 -45.08
N GLU A 161 21.59 -4.92 -44.52
CA GLU A 161 21.00 -4.02 -43.52
C GLU A 161 20.40 -4.76 -42.32
N LEU A 162 20.40 -4.09 -41.16
CA LEU A 162 19.77 -4.58 -39.92
C LEU A 162 18.27 -4.24 -39.85
N GLY A 163 17.55 -4.93 -38.96
CA GLY A 163 16.12 -4.74 -38.68
C GLY A 163 15.23 -5.88 -39.17
N GLY A 164 15.67 -6.64 -40.18
CA GLY A 164 14.98 -7.84 -40.68
C GLY A 164 13.52 -7.55 -41.07
N LEU A 165 12.55 -8.24 -40.44
CA LEU A 165 11.12 -8.01 -40.70
C LEU A 165 10.66 -6.57 -40.40
N MET A 166 11.34 -5.80 -39.53
CA MET A 166 10.97 -4.39 -39.30
C MET A 166 11.33 -3.49 -40.49
N ARG A 167 12.38 -3.84 -41.26
CA ARG A 167 12.76 -3.11 -42.48
C ARG A 167 12.01 -3.58 -43.70
N HIS A 168 11.93 -4.89 -43.90
CA HIS A 168 11.43 -5.47 -45.16
C HIS A 168 9.97 -5.92 -45.08
N GLY A 169 9.44 -6.19 -43.89
CA GLY A 169 8.06 -6.67 -43.69
C GLY A 169 7.06 -5.58 -43.29
N ILE A 170 7.50 -4.34 -43.03
CA ILE A 170 6.64 -3.24 -42.57
C ILE A 170 6.80 -2.03 -43.51
N PRO A 171 5.69 -1.52 -44.10
CA PRO A 171 5.71 -0.36 -44.99
C PRO A 171 6.32 0.90 -44.36
N SER A 172 7.00 1.71 -45.17
CA SER A 172 7.63 2.97 -44.73
C SER A 172 6.63 4.00 -44.19
N TYR A 173 5.39 4.03 -44.71
CA TYR A 173 4.33 4.91 -44.19
C TYR A 173 3.91 4.57 -42.75
N ARG A 174 4.14 3.32 -42.33
CA ARG A 174 3.80 2.81 -41.00
C ARG A 174 5.01 2.83 -40.06
N LEU A 175 6.17 2.46 -40.57
CA LEU A 175 7.45 2.54 -39.87
C LEU A 175 8.49 3.22 -40.76
N ALA A 176 8.61 4.53 -40.58
CA ALA A 176 9.58 5.37 -41.27
C ALA A 176 11.02 4.90 -40.98
N ARG A 177 11.89 5.01 -41.98
CA ARG A 177 13.21 4.36 -41.95
C ARG A 177 14.20 5.08 -41.05
N ASP A 178 14.17 6.41 -41.02
CA ASP A 178 14.86 7.26 -40.03
C ASP A 178 14.60 6.82 -38.58
N VAL A 179 13.34 6.51 -38.22
CA VAL A 179 12.96 6.05 -36.88
C VAL A 179 13.57 4.68 -36.59
N LEU A 180 13.50 3.75 -37.56
CA LEU A 180 14.07 2.41 -37.45
C LEU A 180 15.60 2.44 -37.34
N ASP A 181 16.25 3.25 -38.18
CA ASP A 181 17.69 3.40 -38.25
C ASP A 181 18.25 4.08 -36.99
N ALA A 182 17.55 5.07 -36.44
CA ALA A 182 17.92 5.71 -35.16
C ALA A 182 17.91 4.73 -33.99
N GLU A 183 16.87 3.89 -33.84
CA GLU A 183 16.82 2.90 -32.75
C GLU A 183 17.84 1.76 -32.96
N ILE A 184 18.10 1.34 -34.20
CA ILE A 184 19.17 0.38 -34.52
C ILE A 184 20.55 0.97 -34.21
N ALA A 185 20.85 2.19 -34.65
CA ALA A 185 22.14 2.85 -34.42
C ALA A 185 22.43 3.00 -32.92
N ARG A 186 21.42 3.34 -32.11
CA ARG A 186 21.51 3.39 -30.64
C ARG A 186 21.90 2.04 -30.02
N ILE A 187 21.39 0.92 -30.56
CA ILE A 187 21.77 -0.43 -30.11
C ILE A 187 23.21 -0.77 -30.53
N VAL A 188 23.59 -0.49 -31.78
CA VAL A 188 24.95 -0.76 -32.32
C VAL A 188 26.02 0.05 -31.57
N ALA A 189 25.71 1.30 -31.21
CA ALA A 189 26.56 2.19 -30.42
C ALA A 189 26.92 1.67 -29.02
N MET A 190 26.28 0.59 -28.54
CA MET A 190 26.70 -0.11 -27.31
C MET A 190 27.99 -0.93 -27.48
N GLY A 191 28.58 -0.96 -28.68
CA GLY A 191 29.78 -1.74 -28.99
C GLY A 191 29.45 -3.17 -29.41
N ILE A 192 28.66 -3.32 -30.47
CA ILE A 192 28.38 -4.59 -31.13
C ILE A 192 29.24 -4.67 -32.39
N ASP A 193 29.99 -5.78 -32.57
CA ASP A 193 30.64 -6.11 -33.85
C ASP A 193 29.54 -6.55 -34.83
N VAL A 194 29.24 -5.75 -35.85
CA VAL A 194 28.17 -5.97 -36.82
C VAL A 194 28.74 -6.43 -38.15
N ARG A 195 28.28 -7.59 -38.63
CA ARG A 195 28.69 -8.19 -39.90
C ARG A 195 27.46 -8.44 -40.77
N VAL A 196 27.45 -7.80 -41.94
CA VAL A 196 26.34 -7.82 -42.90
C VAL A 196 26.73 -8.59 -44.17
N GLY A 197 25.76 -9.20 -44.84
CA GLY A 197 25.99 -10.14 -45.95
C GLY A 197 26.49 -11.53 -45.52
N GLU A 198 26.74 -11.76 -44.24
CA GLU A 198 27.23 -13.05 -43.72
C GLU A 198 26.06 -13.99 -43.38
N LYS A 199 26.03 -15.16 -44.03
CA LYS A 199 25.04 -16.21 -43.76
C LYS A 199 25.72 -17.55 -43.42
N PRO A 200 25.80 -17.96 -42.14
CA PRO A 200 26.31 -19.28 -41.79
C PRO A 200 25.35 -20.37 -42.31
N ALA A 201 25.69 -20.94 -43.46
CA ALA A 201 24.86 -21.89 -44.21
C ALA A 201 25.44 -23.31 -44.25
N THR A 202 26.76 -23.47 -44.06
CA THR A 202 27.47 -24.75 -44.06
C THR A 202 27.91 -25.14 -42.64
N PRO A 203 28.14 -26.43 -42.33
CA PRO A 203 28.58 -26.86 -40.99
C PRO A 203 29.87 -26.19 -40.51
N GLU A 204 30.79 -25.91 -41.44
CA GLU A 204 32.10 -25.32 -41.17
C GLU A 204 31.96 -23.88 -40.69
N ALA A 205 31.04 -23.11 -41.30
CA ALA A 205 30.72 -21.75 -40.85
C ALA A 205 30.09 -21.73 -39.44
N TRP A 206 29.29 -22.75 -39.09
CA TRP A 206 28.74 -22.89 -37.74
C TRP A 206 29.80 -23.28 -36.70
N GLU A 207 30.74 -24.19 -37.04
CA GLU A 207 31.86 -24.51 -36.15
C GLU A 207 32.88 -23.37 -36.04
N ALA A 208 33.12 -22.58 -37.09
CA ALA A 208 33.97 -21.38 -37.02
C ALA A 208 33.42 -20.32 -36.05
N LEU A 209 32.11 -20.06 -36.08
CA LEU A 209 31.44 -19.21 -35.08
C LEU A 209 31.54 -19.80 -33.66
N ARG A 210 31.44 -21.12 -33.53
CA ARG A 210 31.52 -21.84 -32.24
C ARG A 210 32.93 -21.89 -31.65
N ALA A 211 33.96 -21.97 -32.47
CA ALA A 211 35.36 -21.94 -32.04
C ALA A 211 35.79 -20.55 -31.55
N THR A 212 35.10 -19.50 -32.00
CA THR A 212 35.43 -18.10 -31.71
C THR A 212 34.55 -17.47 -30.62
N HIS A 213 33.42 -18.09 -30.24
CA HIS A 213 32.45 -17.54 -29.27
C HIS A 213 31.99 -18.58 -28.24
N ASP A 214 31.91 -18.16 -26.97
CA ASP A 214 31.48 -19.00 -25.84
C ASP A 214 29.99 -19.39 -25.93
N ALA A 215 29.18 -18.61 -26.66
CA ALA A 215 27.79 -18.94 -26.97
C ALA A 215 27.38 -18.42 -28.36
N VAL A 216 26.38 -19.08 -28.96
CA VAL A 216 25.73 -18.66 -30.21
C VAL A 216 24.22 -18.60 -30.00
N TYR A 217 23.59 -17.47 -30.33
CA TYR A 217 22.14 -17.25 -30.27
C TYR A 217 21.58 -17.09 -31.68
N VAL A 218 20.66 -17.98 -32.07
CA VAL A 218 20.10 -18.02 -33.43
C VAL A 218 18.74 -17.32 -33.47
N ALA A 219 18.68 -16.23 -34.22
CA ALA A 219 17.60 -15.25 -34.26
C ALA A 219 17.03 -15.02 -35.68
N THR A 220 17.18 -16.00 -36.57
CA THR A 220 16.80 -15.96 -38.00
C THR A 220 15.32 -15.63 -38.28
N GLY A 221 14.45 -15.73 -37.28
CA GLY A 221 13.04 -15.34 -37.36
C GLY A 221 12.15 -16.36 -38.07
N ALA A 222 10.95 -15.92 -38.44
CA ALA A 222 9.97 -16.73 -39.16
C ALA A 222 10.01 -16.36 -40.66
N GLN A 223 10.66 -17.20 -41.47
CA GLN A 223 10.88 -16.96 -42.91
C GLN A 223 10.12 -17.94 -43.82
N LYS A 224 9.70 -19.10 -43.30
CA LYS A 224 9.01 -20.13 -44.10
C LYS A 224 7.53 -19.80 -44.21
N GLN A 225 7.03 -19.59 -45.41
CA GLN A 225 5.62 -19.28 -45.60
C GLN A 225 4.70 -20.48 -45.40
N LYS A 226 3.52 -20.23 -44.80
CA LYS A 226 2.39 -21.14 -44.91
C LYS A 226 1.80 -21.08 -46.31
N ARG A 227 1.14 -22.15 -46.73
CA ARG A 227 0.47 -22.24 -48.04
C ARG A 227 -0.96 -22.75 -47.87
N LEU A 228 -1.88 -22.22 -48.67
CA LEU A 228 -3.24 -22.74 -48.78
C LEU A 228 -3.25 -23.95 -49.73
N PRO A 229 -3.84 -25.10 -49.37
CA PRO A 229 -3.94 -26.26 -50.28
C PRO A 229 -4.74 -25.99 -51.55
N ALA A 230 -5.60 -24.98 -51.55
CA ALA A 230 -6.45 -24.58 -52.68
C ALA A 230 -5.75 -23.70 -53.74
N LEU A 231 -4.44 -23.43 -53.61
CA LEU A 231 -3.67 -22.57 -54.52
C LEU A 231 -2.40 -23.26 -55.05
N ASP A 232 -2.18 -23.12 -56.36
CA ASP A 232 -0.91 -23.46 -56.99
C ASP A 232 0.05 -22.26 -56.94
N TYR A 233 1.00 -22.34 -56.02
CA TYR A 233 2.07 -21.35 -55.83
C TYR A 233 3.17 -21.39 -56.90
N GLY A 234 3.01 -22.20 -57.96
CA GLY A 234 3.81 -22.12 -59.19
C GLY A 234 3.25 -21.13 -60.22
N LYS A 235 2.03 -20.61 -60.03
CA LYS A 235 1.40 -19.67 -60.95
C LYS A 235 1.90 -18.23 -60.72
N PRO A 236 2.14 -17.43 -61.77
CA PRO A 236 2.61 -16.05 -61.63
C PRO A 236 1.58 -15.15 -60.93
N TRP A 237 0.29 -15.50 -60.99
CA TRP A 237 -0.80 -14.81 -60.30
C TRP A 237 -0.98 -15.21 -58.82
N VAL A 238 -0.12 -16.06 -58.23
CA VAL A 238 -0.10 -16.32 -56.77
C VAL A 238 1.19 -15.78 -56.14
N VAL A 239 1.07 -14.70 -55.37
CA VAL A 239 2.21 -14.03 -54.73
C VAL A 239 2.15 -14.18 -53.21
N ASP A 240 3.33 -14.33 -52.59
CA ASP A 240 3.46 -14.31 -51.14
C ASP A 240 3.42 -12.89 -50.58
N GLY A 241 2.62 -12.66 -49.53
CA GLY A 241 2.44 -11.33 -48.93
C GLY A 241 3.71 -10.71 -48.34
N ALA A 242 4.66 -11.50 -47.83
CA ALA A 242 5.91 -10.95 -47.32
C ALA A 242 6.97 -10.76 -48.43
N ALA A 243 6.95 -11.57 -49.49
CA ALA A 243 7.74 -11.30 -50.69
C ALA A 243 7.26 -10.01 -51.39
N TRP A 244 5.94 -9.85 -51.52
CA TRP A 244 5.29 -8.62 -51.97
C TRP A 244 5.74 -7.41 -51.15
N LEU A 245 5.57 -7.46 -49.82
CA LEU A 245 5.99 -6.39 -48.93
C LEU A 245 7.50 -6.12 -49.00
N ALA A 246 8.36 -7.14 -49.07
CA ALA A 246 9.81 -6.96 -49.15
C ALA A 246 10.25 -6.29 -50.45
N ALA A 247 9.60 -6.61 -51.57
CA ALA A 247 9.89 -6.04 -52.88
C ALA A 247 9.33 -4.61 -53.01
N ALA A 248 8.10 -4.37 -52.54
CA ALA A 248 7.52 -3.02 -52.45
C ALA A 248 8.33 -2.11 -51.52
N ASN A 249 8.81 -2.61 -50.37
CA ASN A 249 9.69 -1.88 -49.45
C ASN A 249 11.09 -1.61 -50.02
N ALA A 250 11.50 -2.29 -51.09
CA ALA A 250 12.72 -2.02 -51.84
C ALA A 250 12.48 -1.09 -53.06
N GLY A 251 11.27 -0.54 -53.22
CA GLY A 251 10.92 0.30 -54.38
C GLY A 251 10.69 -0.48 -55.68
N SER A 252 10.52 -1.80 -55.61
CA SER A 252 10.34 -2.68 -56.76
C SER A 252 9.15 -3.64 -56.55
N PRO A 253 7.91 -3.13 -56.39
CA PRO A 253 6.73 -3.99 -56.29
C PRO A 253 6.58 -4.84 -57.58
N PRO A 254 6.29 -6.16 -57.46
CA PRO A 254 5.97 -7.00 -58.61
C PRO A 254 4.87 -6.41 -59.50
N ALA A 255 5.00 -6.55 -60.81
CA ALA A 255 3.94 -6.17 -61.74
C ALA A 255 2.76 -7.16 -61.64
N LEU A 256 1.71 -6.76 -60.92
CA LEU A 256 0.44 -7.49 -60.84
C LEU A 256 -0.64 -6.73 -61.65
N GLY A 257 -1.73 -7.42 -61.99
CA GLY A 257 -2.85 -6.77 -62.71
C GLY A 257 -3.60 -5.74 -61.85
N ARG A 258 -4.58 -5.08 -62.46
CA ARG A 258 -5.34 -3.98 -61.84
C ARG A 258 -6.08 -4.42 -60.57
N ARG A 259 -6.61 -5.64 -60.52
CA ARG A 259 -7.49 -6.16 -59.46
C ARG A 259 -6.80 -7.25 -58.64
N LEU A 260 -6.71 -7.08 -57.32
CA LEU A 260 -6.00 -8.02 -56.43
C LEU A 260 -6.87 -8.51 -55.27
N VAL A 261 -6.77 -9.80 -54.95
CA VAL A 261 -7.35 -10.37 -53.72
C VAL A 261 -6.25 -10.70 -52.70
N VAL A 262 -6.29 -10.06 -51.54
CA VAL A 262 -5.34 -10.27 -50.44
C VAL A 262 -5.98 -11.19 -49.39
N ILE A 263 -5.41 -12.39 -49.17
CA ILE A 263 -6.02 -13.39 -48.29
C ILE A 263 -5.38 -13.35 -46.89
N GLY A 264 -6.18 -12.96 -45.88
CA GLY A 264 -5.83 -12.96 -44.45
C GLY A 264 -6.33 -11.72 -43.69
N GLY A 265 -6.72 -11.87 -42.42
CA GLY A 265 -7.27 -10.78 -41.58
C GLY A 265 -6.30 -10.13 -40.58
N GLY A 266 -5.01 -10.44 -40.60
CA GLY A 266 -4.01 -9.87 -39.66
C GLY A 266 -3.23 -8.69 -40.24
N SER A 267 -2.63 -7.86 -39.38
CA SER A 267 -1.91 -6.61 -39.74
C SER A 267 -1.01 -6.68 -40.99
N ALA A 268 -0.29 -7.79 -41.22
CA ALA A 268 0.56 -7.95 -42.42
C ALA A 268 -0.23 -8.06 -43.73
N ALA A 269 -1.48 -8.53 -43.69
CA ALA A 269 -2.39 -8.51 -44.82
C ALA A 269 -2.92 -7.08 -45.09
N LEU A 270 -3.22 -6.31 -44.04
CA LEU A 270 -3.60 -4.90 -44.15
C LEU A 270 -2.44 -4.07 -44.71
N ASP A 271 -1.21 -4.27 -44.21
CA ASP A 271 0.02 -3.67 -44.75
C ASP A 271 0.21 -4.01 -46.23
N ALA A 272 0.02 -5.27 -46.63
CA ALA A 272 0.14 -5.71 -48.02
C ALA A 272 -0.94 -5.08 -48.92
N ALA A 273 -2.20 -5.06 -48.45
CA ALA A 273 -3.34 -4.52 -49.17
C ALA A 273 -3.24 -3.00 -49.38
N ARG A 274 -2.87 -2.23 -48.34
CA ARG A 274 -2.67 -0.78 -48.42
C ARG A 274 -1.44 -0.42 -49.25
N SER A 275 -0.36 -1.20 -49.15
CA SER A 275 0.80 -1.04 -50.05
C SER A 275 0.42 -1.28 -51.52
N ALA A 276 -0.43 -2.27 -51.81
CA ALA A 276 -0.95 -2.51 -53.15
C ALA A 276 -1.94 -1.44 -53.62
N ARG A 277 -2.83 -0.96 -52.74
CA ARG A 277 -3.75 0.13 -53.06
C ARG A 277 -2.99 1.39 -53.47
N ARG A 278 -1.96 1.75 -52.70
CA ARG A 278 -1.06 2.89 -52.97
C ARG A 278 -0.15 2.68 -54.19
N ALA A 279 0.09 1.45 -54.61
CA ALA A 279 0.77 1.12 -55.86
C ALA A 279 -0.15 1.16 -57.11
N GLY A 280 -1.43 1.53 -56.95
CA GLY A 280 -2.37 1.70 -58.07
C GLY A 280 -3.26 0.50 -58.36
N HIS A 281 -3.37 -0.47 -57.45
CA HIS A 281 -4.29 -1.61 -57.60
C HIS A 281 -5.68 -1.32 -56.97
N ASP A 282 -6.72 -1.94 -57.50
CA ASP A 282 -8.00 -2.14 -56.82
C ASP A 282 -7.91 -3.42 -56.00
N VAL A 283 -8.17 -3.33 -54.69
CA VAL A 283 -7.80 -4.37 -53.74
C VAL A 283 -9.01 -4.81 -52.93
N THR A 284 -9.18 -6.14 -52.82
CA THR A 284 -10.17 -6.78 -51.96
C THR A 284 -9.47 -7.68 -50.95
N ILE A 285 -9.72 -7.48 -49.66
CA ILE A 285 -9.26 -8.38 -48.60
C ILE A 285 -10.28 -9.51 -48.44
N LEU A 286 -9.79 -10.76 -48.38
CA LEU A 286 -10.58 -11.95 -48.06
C LEU A 286 -10.13 -12.48 -46.69
N ALA A 287 -11.01 -12.41 -45.69
CA ALA A 287 -10.72 -12.79 -44.30
C ALA A 287 -11.66 -13.91 -43.81
N LEU A 288 -11.09 -14.88 -43.08
CA LEU A 288 -11.84 -15.96 -42.44
C LEU A 288 -12.65 -15.42 -41.26
N GLU A 289 -12.06 -14.46 -40.55
CA GLU A 289 -12.63 -13.74 -39.43
C GLU A 289 -13.64 -12.70 -39.93
N ASN A 290 -14.74 -12.47 -39.18
CA ASN A 290 -15.57 -11.27 -39.37
C ASN A 290 -14.80 -10.03 -38.89
N ARG A 291 -15.16 -8.81 -39.33
CA ARG A 291 -14.45 -7.54 -39.01
C ARG A 291 -14.10 -7.40 -37.51
N ALA A 292 -15.07 -7.62 -36.62
CA ALA A 292 -14.91 -7.54 -35.16
C ALA A 292 -14.06 -8.67 -34.52
N GLN A 293 -13.61 -9.65 -35.32
CA GLN A 293 -12.77 -10.78 -34.90
C GLN A 293 -11.39 -10.78 -35.59
N MET A 294 -11.11 -9.82 -36.48
CA MET A 294 -9.87 -9.76 -37.27
C MET A 294 -8.62 -9.64 -36.37
N PRO A 295 -7.52 -10.37 -36.63
CA PRO A 295 -6.29 -10.28 -35.84
C PRO A 295 -5.47 -8.98 -35.95
N ALA A 296 -5.88 -8.04 -36.80
CA ALA A 296 -5.35 -6.67 -36.91
C ALA A 296 -5.89 -5.75 -35.79
N GLN A 297 -5.44 -4.49 -35.75
CA GLN A 297 -6.09 -3.43 -34.96
C GLN A 297 -7.30 -2.88 -35.73
N HIS A 298 -8.28 -2.28 -35.03
CA HIS A 298 -9.50 -1.80 -35.70
C HIS A 298 -9.18 -0.63 -36.62
N GLU A 299 -8.33 0.28 -36.16
CA GLU A 299 -7.79 1.42 -36.88
C GLU A 299 -7.06 1.00 -38.18
N GLU A 300 -6.36 -0.15 -38.18
CA GLU A 300 -5.72 -0.68 -39.40
C GLU A 300 -6.74 -1.10 -40.47
N VAL A 301 -7.91 -1.57 -40.05
CA VAL A 301 -9.00 -2.00 -40.94
C VAL A 301 -9.80 -0.78 -41.41
N ASP A 302 -10.03 0.18 -40.51
CA ASP A 302 -10.78 1.40 -40.80
C ASP A 302 -10.00 2.29 -41.79
N GLU A 303 -8.71 2.52 -41.56
CA GLU A 303 -7.82 3.21 -42.51
C GLU A 303 -7.70 2.48 -43.87
N ALA A 304 -7.89 1.16 -43.91
CA ALA A 304 -7.90 0.40 -45.17
C ALA A 304 -9.20 0.60 -45.96
N LEU A 305 -10.35 0.60 -45.27
CA LEU A 305 -11.65 0.89 -45.87
C LEU A 305 -11.71 2.34 -46.40
N GLU A 306 -11.13 3.30 -45.67
CA GLU A 306 -10.98 4.70 -46.10
C GLU A 306 -10.08 4.87 -47.34
N GLU A 307 -9.04 4.05 -47.50
CA GLU A 307 -8.24 3.97 -48.74
C GLU A 307 -8.98 3.29 -49.92
N GLY A 308 -10.25 2.92 -49.72
CA GLY A 308 -11.11 2.30 -50.75
C GLY A 308 -10.75 0.84 -51.04
N ILE A 309 -10.27 0.10 -50.04
CA ILE A 309 -10.02 -1.34 -50.12
C ILE A 309 -11.30 -2.06 -49.71
N ALA A 310 -11.80 -2.97 -50.56
CA ALA A 310 -12.98 -3.77 -50.22
C ALA A 310 -12.63 -4.83 -49.18
N LEU A 311 -13.56 -5.13 -48.27
CA LEU A 311 -13.42 -6.21 -47.28
C LEU A 311 -14.52 -7.25 -47.49
N VAL A 312 -14.10 -8.50 -47.69
CA VAL A 312 -14.94 -9.69 -47.71
C VAL A 312 -14.54 -10.53 -46.50
N ASP A 313 -15.24 -10.30 -45.40
CA ASP A 313 -15.01 -10.95 -44.11
C ASP A 313 -15.90 -12.20 -43.92
N GLY A 314 -15.61 -13.02 -42.90
CA GLY A 314 -16.37 -14.24 -42.65
C GLY A 314 -16.46 -15.17 -43.87
N ALA A 315 -15.39 -15.27 -44.66
CA ALA A 315 -15.37 -16.02 -45.92
C ALA A 315 -14.04 -16.76 -46.16
N MET A 316 -14.10 -17.87 -46.90
CA MET A 316 -12.90 -18.61 -47.29
C MET A 316 -12.82 -18.89 -48.79
N LEU A 317 -11.60 -18.96 -49.29
CA LEU A 317 -11.27 -19.50 -50.60
C LEU A 317 -11.60 -20.99 -50.64
N VAL A 318 -12.41 -21.41 -51.61
CA VAL A 318 -12.61 -22.82 -51.98
C VAL A 318 -11.63 -23.20 -53.09
N ARG A 319 -11.52 -22.37 -54.14
CA ARG A 319 -10.67 -22.62 -55.31
C ARG A 319 -10.36 -21.34 -56.08
N ALA A 320 -9.23 -21.29 -56.78
CA ALA A 320 -8.97 -20.28 -57.82
C ALA A 320 -8.72 -20.96 -59.17
N ARG A 321 -9.23 -20.36 -60.26
CA ARG A 321 -9.00 -20.79 -61.65
C ARG A 321 -8.92 -19.60 -62.60
N GLU A 322 -8.17 -19.76 -63.67
CA GLU A 322 -8.10 -18.81 -64.77
C GLU A 322 -9.25 -19.10 -65.76
N GLU A 323 -10.09 -18.10 -66.04
CA GLU A 323 -11.28 -18.22 -66.88
C GLU A 323 -11.48 -16.90 -67.65
N GLY A 324 -11.59 -16.97 -68.98
CA GLY A 324 -11.85 -15.79 -69.82
C GLY A 324 -10.79 -14.67 -69.77
N GLY A 325 -9.55 -14.99 -69.41
CA GLY A 325 -8.47 -14.00 -69.26
C GLY A 325 -8.45 -13.27 -67.90
N ALA A 326 -9.27 -13.69 -66.95
CA ALA A 326 -9.24 -13.23 -65.56
C ALA A 326 -9.13 -14.41 -64.58
N LEU A 327 -8.74 -14.12 -63.34
CA LEU A 327 -8.75 -15.10 -62.27
C LEU A 327 -10.11 -15.11 -61.57
N ARG A 328 -10.83 -16.22 -61.65
CA ARG A 328 -12.05 -16.49 -60.89
C ARG A 328 -11.71 -17.19 -59.58
N ILE A 329 -12.26 -16.66 -58.50
CA ILE A 329 -11.95 -17.05 -57.13
C ILE A 329 -13.24 -17.52 -56.47
N GLU A 330 -13.44 -18.84 -56.47
CA GLU A 330 -14.58 -19.56 -55.87
C GLU A 330 -14.49 -19.46 -54.33
N CYS A 331 -15.48 -18.85 -53.68
CA CYS A 331 -15.53 -18.59 -52.23
C CYS A 331 -16.83 -19.10 -51.61
N THR A 332 -16.83 -19.31 -50.29
CA THR A 332 -18.03 -19.60 -49.47
C THR A 332 -17.94 -18.85 -48.14
N ARG A 333 -19.06 -18.49 -47.52
CA ARG A 333 -19.06 -17.88 -46.18
C ARG A 333 -18.72 -18.94 -45.12
N VAL A 334 -18.16 -18.49 -44.01
CA VAL A 334 -17.73 -19.37 -42.90
C VAL A 334 -18.10 -18.80 -41.55
N ARG A 335 -18.43 -19.71 -40.62
CA ARG A 335 -18.46 -19.40 -39.18
C ARG A 335 -17.05 -19.57 -38.63
N PHE A 336 -16.47 -18.48 -38.13
CA PHE A 336 -15.16 -18.47 -37.47
C PHE A 336 -15.30 -18.55 -35.95
N GLU A 337 -14.74 -19.59 -35.35
CA GLU A 337 -14.76 -19.82 -33.91
C GLU A 337 -13.36 -19.66 -33.31
N PRO A 338 -13.06 -18.58 -32.57
CA PRO A 338 -11.75 -18.36 -31.98
C PRO A 338 -11.49 -19.35 -30.83
N GLY A 339 -10.41 -20.13 -30.96
CA GLY A 339 -9.99 -21.05 -29.91
C GLY A 339 -9.33 -20.33 -28.73
N ALA A 340 -9.33 -20.98 -27.55
CA ALA A 340 -8.88 -20.42 -26.26
C ALA A 340 -7.40 -19.96 -26.16
N ARG A 341 -6.67 -19.89 -27.29
CA ARG A 341 -5.34 -19.27 -27.43
C ARG A 341 -5.19 -18.73 -28.85
N ARG A 342 -4.74 -17.46 -29.02
CA ARG A 342 -4.53 -16.80 -30.33
C ARG A 342 -3.80 -17.70 -31.34
N GLY A 343 -4.38 -17.91 -32.52
CA GLY A 343 -3.86 -18.83 -33.55
C GLY A 343 -4.22 -20.31 -33.35
N GLN A 344 -5.24 -20.60 -32.53
CA GLN A 344 -6.08 -21.78 -32.65
C GLN A 344 -7.50 -21.27 -32.92
N PHE A 345 -8.22 -21.93 -33.83
CA PHE A 345 -9.58 -21.58 -34.23
C PHE A 345 -10.21 -22.79 -34.95
N ALA A 346 -11.53 -22.78 -35.10
CA ALA A 346 -12.26 -23.63 -36.03
C ALA A 346 -12.92 -22.76 -37.11
N VAL A 347 -13.15 -23.36 -38.28
CA VAL A 347 -13.83 -22.74 -39.43
C VAL A 347 -14.83 -23.76 -39.95
N ALA A 348 -16.10 -23.38 -40.02
CA ALA A 348 -17.15 -24.20 -40.60
C ALA A 348 -17.77 -23.46 -41.80
N PRO A 349 -17.85 -24.07 -43.00
CA PRO A 349 -18.58 -23.50 -44.13
C PRO A 349 -20.05 -23.26 -43.80
N VAL A 350 -20.65 -22.26 -44.45
CA VAL A 350 -22.10 -22.04 -44.46
C VAL A 350 -22.63 -22.57 -45.79
N GLU A 351 -23.48 -23.60 -45.72
CA GLU A 351 -24.05 -24.25 -46.90
C GLU A 351 -24.97 -23.28 -47.69
N GLY A 352 -24.88 -23.29 -49.02
CA GLY A 352 -25.67 -22.40 -49.89
C GLY A 352 -25.22 -20.94 -49.86
N SER A 353 -23.96 -20.67 -49.50
CA SER A 353 -23.39 -19.31 -49.39
C SER A 353 -22.25 -19.04 -50.38
N GLU A 354 -22.20 -19.82 -51.47
CA GLU A 354 -21.15 -19.78 -52.48
C GLU A 354 -21.23 -18.50 -53.33
N PHE A 355 -20.08 -17.88 -53.58
CA PHE A 355 -19.95 -16.72 -54.45
C PHE A 355 -18.58 -16.73 -55.16
N ALA A 356 -18.41 -15.85 -56.15
CA ALA A 356 -17.14 -15.72 -56.87
C ALA A 356 -16.64 -14.28 -56.87
N LEU A 357 -15.32 -14.12 -56.71
CA LEU A 357 -14.62 -12.85 -56.95
C LEU A 357 -13.84 -12.95 -58.28
N SER A 358 -13.66 -11.82 -58.96
CA SER A 358 -12.80 -11.70 -60.14
C SER A 358 -11.60 -10.82 -59.82
N ALA A 359 -10.41 -11.33 -60.10
CA ALA A 359 -9.14 -10.66 -59.87
C ALA A 359 -8.17 -10.95 -61.03
N ASP A 360 -6.98 -10.37 -60.94
CA ASP A 360 -5.87 -10.61 -61.86
C ASP A 360 -4.70 -11.31 -61.13
N ALA A 361 -4.59 -11.15 -59.80
CA ALA A 361 -3.70 -11.94 -58.95
C ALA A 361 -4.19 -12.05 -57.49
N ILE A 362 -3.64 -13.03 -56.75
CA ILE A 362 -3.86 -13.29 -55.32
C ILE A 362 -2.56 -13.03 -54.54
N VAL A 363 -2.66 -12.34 -53.41
CA VAL A 363 -1.56 -12.13 -52.46
C VAL A 363 -1.88 -12.84 -51.13
N THR A 364 -1.15 -13.89 -50.76
CA THR A 364 -1.47 -14.67 -49.55
C THR A 364 -0.68 -14.22 -48.33
N SER A 365 -1.40 -13.80 -47.27
CA SER A 365 -0.82 -13.17 -46.06
C SER A 365 -1.17 -13.93 -44.77
N ILE A 366 -1.22 -15.27 -44.85
CA ILE A 366 -1.68 -16.18 -43.78
C ILE A 366 -0.61 -16.55 -42.72
N GLY A 367 0.59 -15.98 -42.82
CA GLY A 367 1.62 -15.95 -41.78
C GLY A 367 2.78 -16.96 -41.91
N GLN A 368 3.92 -16.61 -41.30
CA GLN A 368 5.22 -17.27 -41.45
C GLN A 368 5.59 -18.19 -40.28
N ASP A 369 6.21 -19.32 -40.58
CA ASP A 369 6.85 -20.29 -39.67
C ASP A 369 8.39 -20.10 -39.61
N PRO A 370 9.03 -20.48 -38.49
CA PRO A 370 10.50 -20.55 -38.42
C PRO A 370 11.01 -21.72 -39.29
N ASP A 371 12.01 -21.45 -40.14
CA ASP A 371 12.76 -22.55 -40.75
C ASP A 371 13.80 -23.10 -39.76
N LEU A 372 13.78 -24.42 -39.60
CA LEU A 372 14.68 -25.17 -38.73
C LEU A 372 15.51 -26.21 -39.51
N ALA A 373 15.38 -26.28 -40.84
CA ALA A 373 16.05 -27.29 -41.67
C ALA A 373 17.58 -27.14 -41.68
N ALA A 374 18.10 -25.90 -41.65
CA ALA A 374 19.54 -25.63 -41.52
C ALA A 374 20.09 -26.11 -40.15
N LEU A 375 19.36 -25.81 -39.07
CA LEU A 375 19.73 -26.23 -37.71
C LEU A 375 19.69 -27.75 -37.54
N GLY A 376 18.75 -28.44 -38.20
CA GLY A 376 18.61 -29.90 -38.10
C GLY A 376 19.88 -30.67 -38.49
N ARG A 377 20.67 -30.16 -39.44
CA ARG A 377 21.90 -30.81 -39.93
C ARG A 377 23.13 -30.57 -39.05
N CYS A 378 23.18 -29.46 -38.31
CA CYS A 378 24.36 -29.08 -37.50
C CYS A 378 24.29 -29.58 -36.04
N LEU A 379 23.16 -30.14 -35.59
CA LEU A 379 22.94 -30.55 -34.20
C LEU A 379 23.17 -32.05 -33.94
N SER A 380 23.74 -32.78 -34.91
CA SER A 380 24.05 -34.21 -34.85
C SER A 380 25.28 -34.54 -33.97
N SER A 381 26.16 -33.57 -33.68
CA SER A 381 27.45 -33.77 -33.03
C SER A 381 27.38 -33.91 -31.48
N GLY A 382 26.69 -34.95 -30.99
CA GLY A 382 26.93 -35.61 -29.69
C GLY A 382 26.79 -34.83 -28.37
N ARG A 383 26.51 -33.53 -28.36
CA ARG A 383 26.39 -32.70 -27.14
C ARG A 383 25.02 -32.00 -27.05
N ARG A 384 24.64 -31.54 -25.85
CA ARG A 384 23.25 -31.18 -25.47
C ARG A 384 22.67 -29.96 -26.19
N ALA A 385 22.32 -30.12 -27.46
CA ALA A 385 21.33 -29.30 -28.13
C ALA A 385 20.03 -29.31 -27.31
N ARG A 386 19.56 -28.14 -26.86
CA ARG A 386 18.14 -27.96 -26.53
C ARG A 386 17.44 -27.48 -27.80
N ARG A 387 16.22 -27.94 -28.02
CA ARG A 387 15.34 -27.46 -29.10
C ARG A 387 14.10 -26.83 -28.47
N SER A 388 13.71 -25.65 -28.94
CA SER A 388 12.52 -24.93 -28.48
C SER A 388 11.43 -24.92 -29.54
N GLY A 389 10.54 -25.90 -29.46
CA GLY A 389 9.29 -25.96 -30.21
C GLY A 389 8.33 -26.89 -29.47
N ARG A 390 7.05 -26.53 -29.37
CA ARG A 390 6.06 -27.40 -28.74
C ARG A 390 5.67 -28.52 -29.70
N VAL A 391 6.10 -29.74 -29.41
CA VAL A 391 5.27 -30.93 -29.66
C VAL A 391 4.31 -31.05 -28.46
N ALA A 392 3.10 -31.57 -28.66
CA ALA A 392 2.15 -31.76 -27.57
C ALA A 392 2.50 -33.02 -26.77
N GLY A 393 2.51 -32.93 -25.42
CA GLY A 393 2.65 -34.09 -24.54
C GLY A 393 3.50 -33.86 -23.28
N ASP A 394 2.92 -34.18 -22.13
CA ASP A 394 3.52 -34.41 -20.79
C ASP A 394 4.35 -33.30 -20.08
N ARG A 395 4.46 -33.43 -18.75
CA ARG A 395 4.99 -32.46 -17.79
C ARG A 395 6.39 -32.86 -17.26
N ARG A 396 7.48 -32.41 -17.90
CA ARG A 396 8.79 -32.22 -17.22
C ARG A 396 9.66 -31.11 -17.81
N ARG A 397 10.39 -30.42 -16.92
CA ARG A 397 11.14 -29.16 -17.12
C ARG A 397 12.17 -29.21 -18.28
N ARG A 398 12.20 -28.19 -19.17
CA ARG A 398 13.39 -27.41 -19.66
C ARG A 398 12.99 -26.46 -20.83
N HIS A 399 13.85 -25.47 -21.14
CA HIS A 399 13.53 -24.36 -22.08
C HIS A 399 14.65 -24.02 -23.08
N LEU A 400 14.24 -23.42 -24.19
CA LEU A 400 14.95 -22.41 -25.02
C LEU A 400 13.86 -21.49 -25.64
N GLY A 401 14.22 -20.45 -26.41
CA GLY A 401 13.27 -19.53 -27.05
C GLY A 401 13.37 -19.47 -28.58
N GLY A 402 12.27 -19.17 -29.27
CA GLY A 402 12.22 -18.95 -30.71
C GLY A 402 11.04 -18.04 -31.09
N GLY A 403 11.24 -17.14 -32.05
CA GLY A 403 10.34 -16.01 -32.34
C GLY A 403 9.03 -16.38 -33.04
N ARG A 404 8.00 -16.73 -32.27
CA ARG A 404 6.58 -16.72 -32.72
C ARG A 404 5.66 -16.34 -31.55
N ARG A 405 4.69 -15.45 -31.76
CA ARG A 405 3.81 -14.87 -30.70
C ARG A 405 2.95 -15.93 -29.98
N ARG A 406 3.43 -16.51 -28.87
CA ARG A 406 2.61 -16.97 -27.73
C ARG A 406 3.38 -16.76 -26.42
N GLN A 407 2.71 -16.25 -25.38
CA GLN A 407 3.37 -15.89 -24.11
C GLN A 407 3.98 -17.10 -23.39
N HIS A 408 5.25 -16.96 -22.97
CA HIS A 408 5.68 -16.95 -21.57
C HIS A 408 7.21 -17.05 -21.46
N GLY A 409 7.83 -16.09 -20.73
CA GLY A 409 9.18 -16.24 -20.18
C GLY A 409 10.31 -15.67 -21.03
N ALA A 410 10.55 -14.36 -20.89
CA ALA A 410 11.91 -13.83 -20.96
C ALA A 410 12.78 -14.41 -19.83
N VAL A 411 14.11 -14.24 -19.93
CA VAL A 411 15.07 -14.88 -19.01
C VAL A 411 14.95 -14.30 -17.60
N ARG A 412 14.63 -15.15 -16.61
CA ARG A 412 14.80 -14.82 -15.20
C ARG A 412 16.27 -14.99 -14.81
N ASP A 413 16.85 -14.00 -14.13
CA ASP A 413 18.03 -14.24 -13.32
C ASP A 413 17.72 -15.31 -12.26
N ARG A 414 18.71 -16.15 -12.00
CA ARG A 414 18.71 -17.24 -11.02
C ARG A 414 20.12 -17.46 -10.50
N ARG A 415 20.58 -16.54 -9.67
CA ARG A 415 21.44 -16.95 -8.56
C ARG A 415 20.69 -17.93 -7.65
N ASP A 416 21.45 -18.76 -6.95
CA ASP A 416 21.03 -19.70 -5.91
C ASP A 416 19.98 -20.77 -6.29
N ARG A 417 20.49 -21.87 -6.88
CA ARG A 417 20.28 -23.25 -6.38
C ARG A 417 21.08 -24.27 -7.22
N ALA A 418 22.37 -24.40 -6.92
CA ALA A 418 23.21 -25.49 -7.39
C ALA A 418 23.76 -26.26 -6.19
N GLY A 419 23.06 -27.31 -5.77
CA GLY A 419 23.43 -28.12 -4.60
C GLY A 419 22.80 -29.51 -4.70
N GLN A 420 23.66 -30.52 -4.92
CA GLN A 420 23.41 -31.96 -4.80
C GLN A 420 22.13 -32.53 -5.46
N ALA A 421 22.32 -33.14 -6.63
CA ALA A 421 21.43 -34.19 -7.15
C ALA A 421 22.31 -35.33 -7.68
N GLY A 422 22.42 -36.44 -6.95
CA GLY A 422 23.51 -37.39 -7.20
C GLY A 422 23.42 -38.76 -6.55
N ARG A 423 22.30 -39.49 -6.74
CA ARG A 423 22.24 -40.95 -6.96
C ARG A 423 20.78 -41.41 -7.10
N ALA A 424 20.52 -42.21 -8.12
CA ALA A 424 19.30 -43.00 -8.27
C ALA A 424 19.72 -44.42 -8.66
N ARG A 425 19.09 -45.42 -8.05
CA ARG A 425 19.05 -46.83 -8.48
C ARG A 425 17.67 -47.39 -8.17
N ASP A 426 17.41 -48.58 -8.70
CA ASP A 426 16.14 -48.93 -9.31
C ASP A 426 15.03 -49.42 -8.36
N ARG A 427 13.83 -49.60 -8.96
CA ARG A 427 12.65 -50.25 -8.35
C ARG A 427 12.43 -51.62 -9.00
N PRO A 428 11.87 -52.58 -8.26
CA PRO A 428 10.52 -53.09 -8.60
C PRO A 428 9.51 -52.70 -7.49
N ARG A 429 8.33 -52.14 -7.79
CA ARG A 429 7.06 -52.70 -8.33
C ARG A 429 6.10 -53.23 -7.23
N VAL A 430 4.87 -52.68 -7.24
CA VAL A 430 3.59 -53.29 -6.74
C VAL A 430 3.45 -53.37 -5.20
N ALA A 431 2.29 -53.20 -4.54
CA ALA A 431 0.91 -52.87 -4.98
C ALA A 431 0.32 -51.63 -4.24
N ARG A 432 -0.97 -51.31 -4.47
CA ARG A 432 -1.77 -50.37 -3.68
C ARG A 432 -2.88 -51.12 -2.92
N THR A 433 -2.98 -50.93 -1.61
CA THR A 433 -4.22 -50.99 -0.83
C THR A 433 -4.17 -49.91 0.26
N GLY A 434 -5.33 -49.45 0.75
CA GLY A 434 -5.45 -48.24 1.57
C GLY A 434 -5.69 -48.48 3.07
N GLY A 435 -5.70 -47.40 3.85
CA GLY A 435 -6.06 -47.42 5.28
C GLY A 435 -6.84 -46.17 5.70
N ARG A 436 -7.82 -46.34 6.60
CA ARG A 436 -8.66 -45.27 7.15
C ARG A 436 -8.31 -44.97 8.62
N ALA A 437 -7.88 -43.73 8.87
CA ALA A 437 -8.26 -42.85 10.00
C ALA A 437 -7.93 -43.20 11.48
N ALA A 438 -7.90 -42.12 12.28
CA ALA A 438 -7.92 -42.01 13.75
C ALA A 438 -6.59 -42.32 14.50
N ARG A 439 -6.14 -41.57 15.52
CA ARG A 439 -6.80 -40.92 16.69
C ARG A 439 -7.41 -41.98 17.64
N GLU A 440 -7.22 -41.98 18.96
CA GLU A 440 -6.52 -41.14 19.96
C GLU A 440 -5.93 -42.15 21.01
N ARG A 441 -5.25 -41.85 22.14
CA ARG A 441 -5.55 -40.92 23.25
C ARG A 441 -4.31 -40.75 24.15
N ILE A 442 -4.27 -39.66 24.93
CA ILE A 442 -3.64 -39.64 26.26
C ILE A 442 -4.60 -38.93 27.21
N ALA A 443 -5.05 -39.62 28.26
CA ALA A 443 -5.82 -39.04 29.37
C ALA A 443 -5.79 -39.99 30.57
N ALA A 444 -5.05 -39.64 31.63
CA ALA A 444 -5.09 -40.34 32.93
C ALA A 444 -4.33 -39.54 34.02
N HIS A 445 -4.93 -38.49 34.59
CA HIS A 445 -4.54 -37.98 35.92
C HIS A 445 -5.64 -37.10 36.55
N ARG A 446 -6.54 -37.75 37.32
CA ARG A 446 -7.13 -37.31 38.61
C ARG A 446 -8.28 -38.24 38.98
N HIS A 447 -8.20 -38.86 40.15
CA HIS A 447 -9.27 -39.66 40.75
C HIS A 447 -9.19 -39.48 42.27
N ALA A 448 -10.11 -38.70 42.83
CA ALA A 448 -10.44 -38.54 44.26
C ALA A 448 -11.52 -37.45 44.34
N ALA A 449 -12.60 -37.58 45.11
CA ALA A 449 -13.21 -38.74 45.74
C ALA A 449 -14.73 -38.44 45.92
N ARG A 450 -15.59 -39.46 46.09
CA ARG A 450 -16.96 -39.32 46.66
C ARG A 450 -17.67 -40.68 46.80
N ASP A 451 -17.39 -41.35 47.91
CA ASP A 451 -18.48 -41.85 48.75
C ASP A 451 -18.81 -40.72 49.76
N GLY A 452 -19.99 -40.64 50.36
CA GLY A 452 -21.21 -41.41 50.12
C GLY A 452 -22.25 -41.11 51.21
N ALA A 453 -23.46 -40.69 50.84
CA ALA A 453 -24.54 -40.44 51.80
C ALA A 453 -25.92 -40.71 51.18
N ARG A 454 -26.77 -41.41 51.93
CA ARG A 454 -28.23 -41.47 51.74
C ARG A 454 -28.85 -40.34 52.63
N ARG A 455 -30.15 -40.01 52.60
CA ARG A 455 -31.36 -40.76 52.25
C ARG A 455 -32.56 -39.78 52.08
N ASP A 456 -33.69 -40.29 51.58
CA ASP A 456 -35.06 -39.79 51.77
C ASP A 456 -35.50 -38.41 51.20
N ARG A 457 -36.79 -38.15 50.90
CA ARG A 457 -37.83 -38.99 50.25
C ARG A 457 -39.06 -38.14 49.83
N ALA A 458 -39.47 -38.23 48.55
CA ALA A 458 -40.82 -37.88 48.05
C ALA A 458 -41.27 -36.37 48.17
N ALA A 459 -42.35 -35.85 47.57
CA ALA A 459 -43.29 -36.35 46.54
C ALA A 459 -44.04 -35.19 45.81
N ARG A 460 -44.57 -35.45 44.59
CA ARG A 460 -45.60 -34.66 43.84
C ARG A 460 -45.12 -33.27 43.34
N GLY A 461 -45.60 -32.67 42.24
CA GLY A 461 -46.76 -32.95 41.37
C GLY A 461 -47.80 -31.82 41.50
N ASP A 462 -48.49 -31.28 40.48
CA ASP A 462 -48.50 -31.47 39.00
C ASP A 462 -48.62 -30.04 38.34
N ARG A 463 -49.07 -29.71 37.11
CA ARG A 463 -49.61 -30.41 35.91
C ARG A 463 -49.49 -29.53 34.63
N ASP A 464 -49.69 -30.14 33.46
CA ASP A 464 -50.00 -29.56 32.13
C ASP A 464 -51.55 -29.27 31.98
N PRO A 465 -52.13 -28.66 30.89
CA PRO A 465 -51.77 -28.84 29.47
C PRO A 465 -51.91 -27.66 28.45
N LEU A 466 -51.16 -27.79 27.34
CA LEU A 466 -51.53 -27.84 25.88
C LEU A 466 -53.01 -27.58 25.44
N PRO A 467 -53.34 -27.31 24.13
CA PRO A 467 -52.64 -27.60 22.85
C PRO A 467 -52.68 -26.45 21.79
N SER A 468 -52.57 -26.64 20.46
CA SER A 468 -51.46 -27.17 19.61
C SER A 468 -51.72 -26.88 18.10
N GLU A 469 -50.70 -26.80 17.23
CA GLU A 469 -50.62 -27.28 15.81
C GLU A 469 -49.59 -26.46 14.96
N ALA A 470 -48.89 -26.95 13.91
CA ALA A 470 -48.46 -28.31 13.53
C ALA A 470 -47.42 -28.30 12.35
N ARG A 471 -46.82 -29.48 12.07
CA ARG A 471 -46.07 -29.92 10.85
C ARG A 471 -44.54 -29.66 10.77
N ALA A 472 -43.83 -30.50 9.99
CA ALA A 472 -42.40 -30.84 10.18
C ALA A 472 -41.73 -31.60 8.98
N ARG A 473 -40.50 -32.15 9.20
CA ARG A 473 -39.63 -33.09 8.40
C ARG A 473 -38.42 -32.42 7.68
N GLY A 474 -37.21 -33.02 7.56
CA GLY A 474 -36.66 -34.24 8.20
C GLY A 474 -35.22 -34.69 7.76
N ARG A 475 -34.38 -35.08 8.75
CA ARG A 475 -33.21 -36.04 8.82
C ARG A 475 -32.22 -36.36 7.63
N ALA A 476 -30.90 -36.13 7.89
CA ALA A 476 -29.75 -37.09 8.03
C ALA A 476 -29.38 -38.12 6.89
N PRO A 477 -28.31 -39.00 6.93
CA PRO A 477 -27.30 -39.30 7.99
C PRO A 477 -25.79 -39.65 7.61
N THR A 478 -24.87 -39.37 8.56
CA THR A 478 -23.73 -40.15 9.22
C THR A 478 -22.83 -41.26 8.57
N GLY A 479 -21.56 -41.41 9.06
CA GLY A 479 -20.71 -42.64 8.90
C GLY A 479 -19.29 -42.71 9.57
N ARG A 480 -19.09 -43.64 10.53
CA ARG A 480 -17.95 -43.95 11.49
C ARG A 480 -16.63 -44.52 10.86
N GLY A 481 -15.50 -44.86 11.53
CA GLY A 481 -14.93 -44.69 12.91
C GLY A 481 -13.81 -45.74 13.28
N ARG A 482 -12.95 -45.48 14.31
CA ARG A 482 -12.04 -46.37 15.14
C ARG A 482 -11.06 -47.43 14.49
N ALA A 483 -10.03 -48.04 15.12
CA ALA A 483 -9.01 -47.68 16.16
C ALA A 483 -8.01 -48.87 16.45
N ALA A 484 -6.87 -48.61 17.14
CA ALA A 484 -5.97 -49.52 17.91
C ALA A 484 -4.86 -50.39 17.23
N GLY A 485 -3.77 -50.66 17.99
CA GLY A 485 -2.63 -51.54 17.65
C GLY A 485 -1.30 -51.13 18.35
N LEU A 486 -0.55 -52.07 18.96
CA LEU A 486 0.65 -51.78 19.81
C LEU A 486 1.93 -52.50 19.32
N GLY A 487 3.10 -51.87 19.55
CA GLY A 487 4.44 -52.46 19.36
C GLY A 487 5.52 -51.66 20.09
N ARG A 488 6.56 -52.31 20.65
CA ARG A 488 7.56 -51.72 21.58
C ARG A 488 9.02 -52.00 21.19
N ARG A 489 9.93 -51.20 21.79
CA ARG A 489 11.40 -51.38 21.97
C ARG A 489 12.32 -50.83 20.88
N GLY A 490 13.52 -50.42 21.31
CA GLY A 490 14.63 -49.95 20.46
C GLY A 490 15.15 -48.56 20.86
N ALA A 491 16.18 -48.48 21.71
CA ALA A 491 16.78 -47.22 22.16
C ALA A 491 18.29 -47.18 21.84
N ALA A 492 18.78 -46.05 21.32
CA ALA A 492 20.21 -45.77 21.18
C ALA A 492 20.49 -44.25 21.20
N ARG A 493 21.49 -43.83 21.99
CA ARG A 493 22.19 -42.53 21.87
C ARG A 493 23.65 -42.82 21.43
N PRO A 494 24.55 -41.83 21.32
CA PRO A 494 24.71 -41.02 20.11
C PRO A 494 26.12 -41.21 19.49
N ARG A 495 26.37 -40.68 18.28
CA ARG A 495 27.75 -40.51 17.79
C ARG A 495 27.98 -39.11 17.23
N ARG A 496 28.95 -38.41 17.83
CA ARG A 496 29.53 -37.16 17.29
C ARG A 496 30.35 -37.49 16.03
N ARG A 497 30.32 -36.60 15.05
CA ARG A 497 31.45 -36.33 14.15
C ARG A 497 31.60 -34.81 14.01
N ALA A 498 32.83 -34.34 13.82
CA ALA A 498 33.20 -32.94 13.71
C ALA A 498 34.03 -32.69 12.44
N GLY A 499 34.19 -31.43 12.05
CA GLY A 499 35.25 -31.00 11.13
C GLY A 499 34.82 -30.47 9.75
N ALA A 500 34.54 -29.16 9.67
CA ALA A 500 34.73 -28.23 8.54
C ALA A 500 34.23 -26.86 9.03
N ARG A 501 35.07 -25.86 9.33
CA ARG A 501 35.72 -24.91 8.39
C ARG A 501 34.70 -24.41 7.34
N ARG A 502 34.14 -23.19 7.45
CA ARG A 502 34.79 -21.87 7.24
C ARG A 502 35.65 -21.87 5.97
N ASP A 503 35.12 -21.34 4.87
CA ASP A 503 35.36 -19.96 4.41
C ASP A 503 34.32 -19.60 3.32
N ASP A 504 34.58 -18.61 2.46
CA ASP A 504 33.73 -18.12 1.34
C ASP A 504 32.37 -17.47 1.68
N ALA A 505 32.42 -16.33 2.39
CA ALA A 505 31.30 -15.37 2.46
C ALA A 505 31.77 -13.90 2.54
N LEU A 506 32.85 -13.54 1.85
CA LEU A 506 33.52 -12.24 2.03
C LEU A 506 33.94 -11.56 0.70
N LEU A 507 32.97 -11.19 -0.15
CA LEU A 507 33.20 -10.31 -1.31
C LEU A 507 31.89 -9.77 -1.95
N LEU A 508 31.31 -8.71 -1.37
CA LEU A 508 30.38 -7.78 -2.07
C LEU A 508 30.02 -6.54 -1.21
N LEU A 509 31.03 -5.87 -0.64
CA LEU A 509 30.86 -4.64 0.17
C LEU A 509 31.79 -3.49 -0.26
N ARG A 510 31.88 -3.27 -1.58
CA ARG A 510 32.41 -2.06 -2.21
C ARG A 510 31.44 -1.61 -3.33
N HIS A 511 31.46 -0.32 -3.65
CA HIS A 511 30.61 0.39 -4.63
C HIS A 511 29.24 0.94 -4.16
N LEU A 512 29.16 1.58 -2.99
CA LEU A 512 28.17 2.66 -2.72
C LEU A 512 28.82 3.90 -2.08
N HIS A 513 29.84 4.42 -2.75
CA HIS A 513 30.38 5.78 -2.64
C HIS A 513 30.93 6.08 -4.05
N PRO A 514 30.38 7.05 -4.82
CA PRO A 514 30.26 8.43 -4.38
C PRO A 514 29.03 9.21 -4.90
N LEU A 515 28.13 9.67 -4.00
CA LEU A 515 27.16 10.75 -4.29
C LEU A 515 27.15 11.85 -3.19
N ARG A 516 28.32 12.14 -2.62
CA ARG A 516 28.51 13.20 -1.60
C ARG A 516 29.31 14.43 -2.07
N GLN A 517 29.65 14.53 -3.36
CA GLN A 517 30.37 15.69 -3.93
C GLN A 517 29.79 16.17 -5.26
N LEU A 518 28.56 16.71 -5.25
CA LEU A 518 28.04 17.52 -6.37
C LEU A 518 27.03 18.59 -5.92
N ARG A 519 27.31 19.24 -4.77
CA ARG A 519 26.50 20.35 -4.21
C ARG A 519 27.28 21.65 -3.99
N ARG A 520 28.37 21.84 -4.74
CA ARG A 520 29.13 23.11 -4.88
C ARG A 520 29.42 23.31 -6.37
N ARG A 521 29.18 24.54 -6.87
CA ARG A 521 29.19 24.99 -8.29
C ARG A 521 27.89 24.73 -9.07
N LEU A 522 26.94 25.68 -8.97
CA LEU A 522 26.24 26.41 -10.06
C LEU A 522 25.34 27.49 -9.40
N PRO A 523 24.92 28.56 -10.11
CA PRO A 523 24.60 29.85 -9.47
C PRO A 523 23.16 30.02 -8.96
N ARG A 524 22.98 30.94 -8.01
CA ARG A 524 21.67 31.46 -7.57
C ARG A 524 21.09 32.44 -8.62
N PRO A 525 19.87 32.23 -9.16
CA PRO A 525 19.15 33.28 -9.86
C PRO A 525 18.58 34.30 -8.87
N ARG A 526 18.65 35.60 -9.21
CA ARG A 526 17.89 36.68 -8.55
C ARG A 526 16.71 37.10 -9.44
N ALA A 527 15.77 37.83 -8.83
CA ALA A 527 14.75 38.69 -9.45
C ALA A 527 13.45 38.05 -10.04
N ARG A 528 12.35 38.39 -9.36
CA ARG A 528 10.98 38.70 -9.85
C ARG A 528 10.64 38.38 -11.32
N ALA A 529 9.66 37.50 -11.53
CA ALA A 529 8.83 37.45 -12.74
C ALA A 529 7.33 37.46 -12.40
N ARG A 530 6.52 38.10 -13.25
CA ARG A 530 5.12 38.51 -12.99
C ARG A 530 4.14 37.33 -12.83
N ARG A 531 3.20 37.40 -11.87
CA ARG A 531 2.00 36.54 -11.84
C ARG A 531 1.15 36.77 -13.09
N ARG A 532 0.97 35.75 -13.94
CA ARG A 532 -0.16 35.69 -14.91
C ARG A 532 -1.33 34.95 -14.23
N ARG A 533 -2.54 35.52 -14.28
CA ARG A 533 -3.76 34.86 -13.82
C ARG A 533 -4.25 33.87 -14.87
N LEU A 534 -4.66 32.67 -14.47
CA LEU A 534 -5.47 31.77 -15.28
C LEU A 534 -6.96 32.08 -15.05
N PRO A 535 -7.78 32.25 -16.09
CA PRO A 535 -9.23 32.36 -15.94
C PRO A 535 -9.86 30.96 -15.77
N GLY A 536 -10.76 30.78 -14.80
CA GLY A 536 -11.50 29.52 -14.63
C GLY A 536 -12.19 29.34 -13.26
N ALA A 537 -11.56 29.80 -12.18
CA ALA A 537 -12.04 29.60 -10.80
C ALA A 537 -13.23 30.52 -10.42
N ARG A 538 -14.39 30.37 -11.07
CA ARG A 538 -15.57 31.23 -10.82
C ARG A 538 -16.95 30.57 -10.89
N ARG A 539 -17.05 29.24 -10.77
CA ARG A 539 -18.33 28.49 -10.72
C ARG A 539 -18.49 27.54 -9.51
N LEU A 540 -17.85 27.85 -8.38
CA LEU A 540 -17.95 27.06 -7.13
C LEU A 540 -18.14 27.93 -5.86
N LEU A 541 -18.51 29.21 -6.01
CA LEU A 541 -18.65 30.18 -4.90
C LEU A 541 -19.95 31.00 -4.98
N GLN A 542 -21.06 30.37 -5.37
CA GLN A 542 -22.39 31.00 -5.41
C GLN A 542 -23.41 30.43 -4.40
N GLY A 543 -23.03 29.40 -3.62
CA GLY A 543 -23.91 28.78 -2.61
C GLY A 543 -23.87 29.40 -1.20
N LEU A 544 -23.01 30.40 -0.94
CA LEU A 544 -22.73 30.93 0.41
C LEU A 544 -22.89 32.45 0.50
N ARG A 545 -23.97 33.00 -0.07
CA ARG A 545 -24.30 34.44 -0.02
C ARG A 545 -25.75 34.75 0.39
N ALA A 546 -26.40 33.84 1.13
CA ALA A 546 -27.82 33.95 1.50
C ALA A 546 -28.11 33.75 3.01
N VAL A 547 -27.13 34.01 3.89
CA VAL A 547 -27.33 34.05 5.37
C VAL A 547 -26.43 35.14 5.98
N ARG A 548 -26.64 36.43 5.62
CA ARG A 548 -25.91 37.55 6.26
C ARG A 548 -26.59 38.92 6.18
N GLU A 549 -27.88 38.99 6.47
CA GLU A 549 -28.61 40.24 6.73
C GLU A 549 -29.45 40.04 8.00
N GLY A 550 -29.43 41.00 8.95
CA GLY A 550 -30.27 40.94 10.16
C GLY A 550 -29.58 41.01 11.53
N VAL A 551 -28.59 41.90 11.75
CA VAL A 551 -28.19 42.37 13.11
C VAL A 551 -27.92 43.88 13.05
N PRO A 552 -28.52 44.73 13.91
CA PRO A 552 -28.25 46.17 13.97
C PRO A 552 -26.95 46.53 14.71
N ASP A 553 -26.48 47.77 14.51
CA ASP A 553 -25.26 48.34 15.11
C ASP A 553 -25.53 49.19 16.38
N ARG A 554 -24.50 49.28 17.24
CA ARG A 554 -24.28 50.22 18.37
C ARG A 554 -25.22 50.24 19.59
N ILE A 555 -24.58 50.26 20.77
CA ILE A 555 -24.87 51.17 21.90
C ILE A 555 -23.52 51.64 22.48
N ASP A 556 -23.38 52.92 22.81
CA ASP A 556 -22.18 53.54 23.42
C ASP A 556 -22.24 53.50 24.98
N GLY A 557 -21.14 53.82 25.71
CA GLY A 557 -21.07 53.58 27.17
C GLY A 557 -20.38 54.64 28.04
N HIS A 558 -20.53 54.49 29.37
CA HIS A 558 -19.91 55.22 30.50
C HIS A 558 -19.97 54.32 31.77
N GLY A 559 -19.23 54.50 32.88
CA GLY A 559 -18.09 55.40 33.16
C GLY A 559 -17.88 55.68 34.69
N GLY A 560 -16.76 55.20 35.27
CA GLY A 560 -16.29 55.53 36.66
C GLY A 560 -16.90 54.72 37.83
N GLY A 561 -16.29 54.61 39.02
CA GLY A 561 -14.89 54.94 39.42
C GLY A 561 -14.62 54.96 40.95
N GLY A 562 -13.52 54.33 41.41
CA GLY A 562 -12.91 54.46 42.75
C GLY A 562 -13.51 53.63 43.92
N ALA A 563 -12.83 53.38 45.05
CA ALA A 563 -11.39 53.48 45.40
C ALA A 563 -11.04 52.81 46.76
N MET A 564 -9.90 52.08 46.86
CA MET A 564 -9.08 51.66 48.04
C MET A 564 -9.78 50.96 49.26
N SER A 565 -9.18 50.03 50.05
CA SER A 565 -7.78 49.80 50.43
C SER A 565 -7.51 48.37 50.98
N HIS A 566 -6.22 48.02 51.15
CA HIS A 566 -5.53 46.92 51.88
C HIS A 566 -6.28 45.74 52.58
N ALA A 567 -5.69 44.53 52.78
CA ALA A 567 -4.60 43.81 52.10
C ALA A 567 -4.39 42.40 52.75
N THR A 568 -4.54 41.31 51.97
CA THR A 568 -3.92 39.98 52.22
C THR A 568 -3.91 39.18 50.90
N THR A 569 -3.03 38.19 50.78
CA THR A 569 -2.71 37.55 49.48
C THR A 569 -3.74 36.49 49.04
N ASP A 570 -4.56 36.85 48.05
CA ASP A 570 -5.39 35.94 47.25
C ASP A 570 -5.15 36.25 45.75
N THR A 571 -4.43 35.37 45.04
CA THR A 571 -3.96 35.64 43.67
C THR A 571 -4.98 35.20 42.63
N LYS A 572 -5.97 36.08 42.37
CA LYS A 572 -6.54 36.19 41.02
C LYS A 572 -5.40 36.44 40.00
N PRO A 573 -5.47 35.89 38.78
CA PRO A 573 -4.62 36.34 37.69
C PRO A 573 -5.03 37.77 37.30
N ALA A 574 -4.31 38.76 37.83
CA ALA A 574 -4.35 40.12 37.32
C ALA A 574 -3.68 40.19 35.94
N ASP A 575 -3.91 41.29 35.20
CA ASP A 575 -3.28 41.52 33.89
C ASP A 575 -1.75 41.49 33.99
N VAL A 576 -1.18 40.32 33.65
CA VAL A 576 0.26 40.19 33.41
C VAL A 576 0.54 40.85 32.06
N ALA A 577 0.75 42.16 32.10
CA ALA A 577 1.45 42.93 31.06
C ALA A 577 2.95 42.56 31.00
N GLY A 578 3.23 41.25 31.05
CA GLY A 578 4.56 40.70 30.92
C GLY A 578 5.08 40.87 29.51
N THR A 579 6.40 40.98 29.39
CA THR A 579 7.09 41.00 28.11
C THR A 579 6.75 39.74 27.32
N ARG A 580 5.97 39.87 26.23
CA ARG A 580 5.64 38.76 25.33
C ARG A 580 6.91 37.97 24.96
N PRO A 581 6.92 36.64 25.06
CA PRO A 581 8.03 35.84 24.55
C PRO A 581 8.20 36.12 23.05
N VAL A 582 9.44 36.44 22.64
CA VAL A 582 9.75 37.03 21.34
C VAL A 582 9.72 35.96 20.25
N GLY A 583 8.51 35.64 19.78
CA GLY A 583 8.26 34.68 18.70
C GLY A 583 6.82 34.12 18.68
N ALA A 584 6.14 34.09 19.83
CA ALA A 584 4.80 33.52 19.94
C ALA A 584 3.75 34.26 19.08
N ARG A 585 2.91 33.49 18.37
CA ARG A 585 1.89 34.00 17.45
C ARG A 585 0.48 33.62 17.92
N ALA A 586 -0.29 34.61 18.34
CA ALA A 586 -1.73 34.46 18.54
C ALA A 586 -2.45 34.16 17.20
N MET A 587 -3.27 33.12 17.18
CA MET A 587 -4.07 32.67 16.04
C MET A 587 -5.45 32.22 16.53
N LEU A 588 -6.52 32.52 15.78
CA LEU A 588 -7.83 31.93 16.04
C LEU A 588 -7.82 30.49 15.51
N LEU A 589 -7.91 29.49 16.39
CA LEU A 589 -7.83 28.07 16.05
C LEU A 589 -8.96 27.27 16.73
N THR A 590 -9.39 26.19 16.08
CA THR A 590 -10.17 25.14 16.74
C THR A 590 -9.27 24.16 17.52
N GLY A 591 -9.82 23.42 18.49
CA GLY A 591 -9.07 22.37 19.20
C GLY A 591 -8.45 21.32 18.27
N ASN A 592 -9.13 20.94 17.19
CA ASN A 592 -8.55 20.07 16.16
C ASN A 592 -7.31 20.68 15.49
N GLN A 593 -7.37 21.95 15.11
CA GLN A 593 -6.24 22.64 14.49
C GLN A 593 -5.10 22.86 15.49
N ALA A 594 -5.41 23.21 16.73
CA ALA A 594 -4.42 23.39 17.79
C ALA A 594 -3.68 22.08 18.12
N VAL A 595 -4.38 20.94 18.11
CA VAL A 595 -3.77 19.60 18.12
C VAL A 595 -2.85 19.36 16.92
N ALA A 596 -3.29 19.71 15.70
CA ALA A 596 -2.45 19.56 14.50
C ALA A 596 -1.19 20.47 14.56
N TRP A 597 -1.30 21.68 15.13
CA TRP A 597 -0.17 22.56 15.40
C TRP A 597 0.80 21.95 16.43
N GLY A 598 0.29 21.42 17.56
CA GLY A 598 1.12 20.74 18.56
C GLY A 598 1.84 19.52 18.00
N ALA A 599 1.15 18.73 17.16
CA ALA A 599 1.73 17.61 16.44
C ALA A 599 2.82 18.06 15.45
N ARG A 600 2.54 19.08 14.62
CA ARG A 600 3.51 19.67 13.69
C ARG A 600 4.78 20.14 14.40
N LEU A 601 4.62 20.92 15.48
CA LEU A 601 5.72 21.48 16.27
C LEU A 601 6.57 20.37 16.94
N SER A 602 5.96 19.25 17.32
CA SER A 602 6.65 18.10 17.94
C SER A 602 7.53 17.30 16.96
N ARG A 603 7.37 17.51 15.65
CA ARG A 603 8.10 16.86 14.54
C ARG A 603 8.08 15.31 14.56
N PRO A 604 6.90 14.66 14.56
CA PRO A 604 6.77 13.25 14.18
C PRO A 604 7.32 13.00 12.77
N LYS A 605 7.67 11.74 12.49
CA LYS A 605 8.13 11.31 11.16
C LYS A 605 7.20 10.34 10.46
N VAL A 606 6.28 9.72 11.19
CA VAL A 606 5.18 8.95 10.61
C VAL A 606 3.88 9.34 11.30
N CYS A 607 2.85 9.56 10.52
CA CYS A 607 1.51 9.91 10.98
C CYS A 607 0.45 9.00 10.35
N PRO A 608 0.28 7.76 10.84
CA PRO A 608 -0.82 6.91 10.44
C PRO A 608 -2.12 7.43 11.03
N VAL A 609 -3.15 7.60 10.21
CA VAL A 609 -4.43 8.19 10.61
C VAL A 609 -5.55 7.74 9.67
N TYR A 610 -6.79 7.70 10.17
CA TYR A 610 -7.98 7.34 9.41
C TYR A 610 -9.10 8.34 9.73
N PRO A 611 -9.89 8.82 8.75
CA PRO A 611 -10.84 9.90 8.96
C PRO A 611 -12.07 9.46 9.76
N ILE A 612 -12.26 10.04 10.95
CA ILE A 612 -13.46 9.82 11.76
C ILE A 612 -13.94 11.13 12.42
N THR A 613 -15.19 11.53 12.19
CA THR A 613 -15.79 12.72 12.83
C THR A 613 -15.75 12.58 14.36
N PRO A 614 -15.43 13.61 15.16
CA PRO A 614 -15.06 14.98 14.79
C PRO A 614 -13.54 15.18 14.70
N GLN A 615 -12.74 14.12 14.62
CA GLN A 615 -11.28 14.19 14.49
C GLN A 615 -10.83 14.57 13.07
N THR A 616 -11.61 14.32 12.02
CA THR A 616 -11.20 14.50 10.61
C THR A 616 -10.44 15.81 10.32
N PRO A 617 -10.81 16.99 10.86
CA PRO A 617 -10.08 18.24 10.64
C PRO A 617 -8.62 18.24 11.11
N VAL A 618 -8.22 17.33 12.02
CA VAL A 618 -6.80 17.11 12.38
C VAL A 618 -6.03 16.54 11.19
N LEU A 619 -6.57 15.53 10.50
CA LEU A 619 -5.97 14.94 9.29
C LEU A 619 -5.96 15.96 8.15
N GLU A 620 -7.04 16.71 7.96
CA GLU A 620 -7.12 17.77 6.95
C GLU A 620 -6.00 18.82 7.19
N GLN A 621 -5.90 19.35 8.42
CA GLN A 621 -4.91 20.37 8.76
C GLN A 621 -3.45 19.87 8.67
N LEU A 622 -3.18 18.61 9.03
CA LEU A 622 -1.84 17.99 8.84
C LEU A 622 -1.50 17.80 7.35
N THR A 623 -2.50 17.48 6.53
CA THR A 623 -2.32 17.32 5.07
C THR A 623 -2.07 18.68 4.40
N GLU A 624 -2.73 19.75 4.84
CA GLU A 624 -2.43 21.13 4.42
C GLU A 624 -0.97 21.49 4.73
N PHE A 625 -0.51 21.28 5.98
CA PHE A 625 0.88 21.55 6.33
C PHE A 625 1.89 20.72 5.51
N GLN A 626 1.54 19.47 5.15
CA GLN A 626 2.39 18.65 4.29
C GLN A 626 2.44 19.18 2.85
N ALA A 627 1.30 19.63 2.31
CA ALA A 627 1.17 20.19 0.96
C ALA A 627 1.91 21.53 0.80
N ASP A 628 1.91 22.38 1.83
CA ASP A 628 2.68 23.64 1.86
C ASP A 628 4.19 23.41 2.12
N GLY A 629 4.63 22.17 2.39
CA GLY A 629 6.02 21.84 2.72
C GLY A 629 6.42 22.23 4.15
N GLU A 630 5.44 22.50 5.01
CA GLU A 630 5.58 22.97 6.38
C GLU A 630 5.59 21.84 7.44
N PHE A 631 5.41 20.58 7.01
CA PHE A 631 5.40 19.38 7.86
C PHE A 631 6.14 18.18 7.21
N ASP A 632 7.34 17.87 7.72
CA ASP A 632 8.21 16.79 7.24
C ASP A 632 7.92 15.47 7.98
N ALA A 633 6.83 14.80 7.57
CA ALA A 633 6.37 13.51 8.08
C ALA A 633 5.68 12.67 6.98
N GLU A 634 5.76 11.33 7.07
CA GLU A 634 5.01 10.40 6.24
C GLU A 634 3.59 10.21 6.80
N ILE A 635 2.60 10.90 6.21
CA ILE A 635 1.17 10.65 6.50
C ILE A 635 0.74 9.35 5.81
N ILE A 636 0.18 8.42 6.57
CA ILE A 636 -0.31 7.13 6.07
C ILE A 636 -1.82 7.04 6.32
N THR A 637 -2.58 6.63 5.31
CA THR A 637 -4.04 6.41 5.41
C THR A 637 -4.38 4.93 5.18
N PRO A 638 -4.43 4.09 6.23
CA PRO A 638 -4.83 2.68 6.14
C PRO A 638 -6.32 2.50 5.86
N GLU A 639 -6.76 1.25 5.83
CA GLU A 639 -8.16 0.85 5.62
C GLU A 639 -9.02 0.86 6.90
N SER A 640 -8.43 1.04 8.08
CA SER A 640 -9.13 1.15 9.38
C SER A 640 -8.23 1.71 10.48
N GLU A 641 -8.83 2.15 11.59
CA GLU A 641 -8.14 2.59 12.81
C GLU A 641 -7.33 1.47 13.48
N HIS A 642 -7.76 0.21 13.36
CA HIS A 642 -6.94 -0.93 13.77
C HIS A 642 -5.60 -0.92 12.99
N SER A 643 -5.66 -0.76 11.67
CA SER A 643 -4.46 -0.72 10.82
C SER A 643 -3.65 0.57 10.98
N VAL A 644 -4.25 1.67 11.45
CA VAL A 644 -3.55 2.87 11.95
C VAL A 644 -2.63 2.52 13.12
N MET A 645 -3.16 1.93 14.20
CA MET A 645 -2.32 1.59 15.36
C MET A 645 -1.30 0.50 15.02
N SER A 646 -1.65 -0.42 14.12
CA SER A 646 -0.75 -1.43 13.55
C SER A 646 0.45 -0.84 12.80
N ALA A 647 0.29 0.33 12.17
CA ALA A 647 1.38 1.09 11.56
C ALA A 647 2.15 1.95 12.59
N CYS A 648 1.46 2.53 13.59
CA CYS A 648 2.09 3.37 14.61
C CYS A 648 3.16 2.62 15.43
N ILE A 649 2.88 1.38 15.82
CA ILE A 649 3.78 0.57 16.65
C ILE A 649 5.15 0.33 16.00
N PRO A 650 5.28 -0.31 14.81
CA PRO A 650 6.57 -0.55 14.17
C PRO A 650 7.29 0.75 13.77
N ALA A 651 6.56 1.82 13.44
CA ALA A 651 7.15 3.12 13.17
C ALA A 651 7.82 3.70 14.43
N SER A 652 7.16 3.65 15.58
CA SER A 652 7.72 4.09 16.86
C SER A 652 8.94 3.22 17.26
N LEU A 653 8.84 1.90 17.06
CA LEU A 653 9.93 0.96 17.30
C LEU A 653 11.13 1.12 16.34
N ALA A 654 10.97 1.75 15.18
CA ALA A 654 12.10 2.15 14.33
C ALA A 654 12.90 3.35 14.90
N GLY A 655 12.45 3.91 16.02
CA GLY A 655 13.13 4.98 16.75
C GLY A 655 12.83 6.38 16.20
N VAL A 656 11.59 6.62 15.77
CA VAL A 656 11.09 7.95 15.37
C VAL A 656 9.80 8.30 16.11
N ARG A 657 9.52 9.60 16.24
CA ARG A 657 8.25 10.09 16.77
C ARG A 657 7.09 9.72 15.87
N VAL A 658 5.99 9.27 16.48
CA VAL A 658 4.74 8.93 15.80
C VAL A 658 3.60 9.69 16.44
N PHE A 659 2.80 10.35 15.60
CA PHE A 659 1.54 10.98 15.99
C PHE A 659 0.38 10.31 15.28
N THR A 660 -0.77 10.21 15.94
CA THR A 660 -2.02 9.74 15.34
C THR A 660 -3.22 10.44 15.99
N ALA A 661 -4.41 10.35 15.39
CA ALA A 661 -5.62 10.88 15.99
C ALA A 661 -6.83 10.02 15.62
N THR A 662 -7.81 9.93 16.53
CA THR A 662 -9.02 9.11 16.36
C THR A 662 -10.20 9.65 17.21
N ALA A 663 -11.33 8.95 17.19
CA ALA A 663 -12.49 9.18 18.03
C ALA A 663 -13.33 7.89 18.17
N SER A 664 -13.95 7.64 19.33
CA SER A 664 -15.12 6.73 19.45
C SER A 664 -14.88 5.33 18.88
N GLN A 665 -15.69 4.86 17.90
CA GLN A 665 -15.56 3.51 17.35
C GLN A 665 -14.16 3.26 16.78
N GLY A 666 -13.49 4.29 16.28
CA GLY A 666 -12.11 4.19 15.81
C GLY A 666 -11.13 3.86 16.93
N LEU A 667 -11.30 4.48 18.10
CA LEU A 667 -10.51 4.12 19.29
C LEU A 667 -10.86 2.70 19.79
N LEU A 668 -12.13 2.29 19.70
CA LEU A 668 -12.54 0.91 20.03
C LEU A 668 -11.94 -0.12 19.07
N LEU A 669 -11.82 0.19 17.78
CA LEU A 669 -11.13 -0.65 16.79
C LEU A 669 -9.61 -0.75 17.04
N MET A 670 -9.01 0.23 17.72
CA MET A 670 -7.61 0.15 18.15
C MET A 670 -7.38 -0.75 19.38
N HIS A 671 -8.42 -1.14 20.14
CA HIS A 671 -8.29 -1.66 21.51
C HIS A 671 -7.24 -2.77 21.71
N GLU A 672 -7.21 -3.80 20.85
CA GLU A 672 -6.20 -4.88 20.89
C GLU A 672 -4.77 -4.31 20.80
N LEU A 673 -4.57 -3.35 19.90
CA LEU A 673 -3.27 -2.76 19.62
C LEU A 673 -2.90 -1.63 20.58
N LEU A 674 -3.85 -1.04 21.32
CA LEU A 674 -3.53 -0.16 22.44
C LEU A 674 -2.77 -0.94 23.53
N HIS A 675 -3.24 -2.15 23.87
CA HIS A 675 -2.50 -3.05 24.75
C HIS A 675 -1.15 -3.48 24.17
N TYR A 676 -1.07 -3.67 22.84
CA TYR A 676 0.19 -4.03 22.16
C TYR A 676 1.19 -2.87 22.13
N ALA A 677 0.76 -1.62 21.95
CA ALA A 677 1.63 -0.43 21.98
C ALA A 677 2.31 -0.25 23.35
N SER A 678 1.54 -0.37 24.44
CA SER A 678 2.07 -0.38 25.80
C SER A 678 3.02 -1.56 26.04
N GLY A 679 2.66 -2.76 25.55
CA GLY A 679 3.51 -3.96 25.63
C GLY A 679 4.77 -3.90 24.76
N ALA A 680 4.76 -3.12 23.70
CA ALA A 680 5.91 -2.84 22.85
C ALA A 680 6.79 -1.71 23.39
N ARG A 681 6.33 -0.98 24.42
CA ARG A 681 6.97 0.23 24.97
C ARG A 681 7.19 1.31 23.90
N ALA A 682 6.20 1.46 23.02
CA ALA A 682 6.19 2.43 21.93
C ALA A 682 5.66 3.80 22.42
N PRO A 683 6.48 4.86 22.51
CA PRO A 683 6.01 6.20 22.84
C PRO A 683 5.30 6.84 21.63
N ILE A 684 4.03 6.46 21.43
CA ILE A 684 3.12 7.05 20.45
C ILE A 684 2.28 8.11 21.17
N VAL A 685 2.11 9.28 20.56
CA VAL A 685 1.13 10.28 21.03
C VAL A 685 -0.11 10.25 20.13
N MET A 686 -1.28 10.18 20.75
CA MET A 686 -2.57 10.15 20.09
C MET A 686 -3.47 11.27 20.58
N ALA A 687 -4.11 12.02 19.68
CA ALA A 687 -5.24 12.86 20.04
C ALA A 687 -6.56 12.07 19.89
N ASN A 688 -7.31 11.90 20.97
CA ASN A 688 -8.66 11.34 20.90
C ASN A 688 -9.69 12.45 21.07
N ILE A 689 -10.59 12.57 20.10
CA ILE A 689 -11.70 13.53 20.16
C ILE A 689 -12.92 12.77 20.70
N ASN A 690 -13.14 12.87 22.01
CA ASN A 690 -14.15 12.13 22.77
C ASN A 690 -15.55 12.36 22.22
N ARG A 691 -16.15 11.31 21.66
CA ARG A 691 -17.57 11.30 21.29
C ARG A 691 -18.24 9.98 21.72
N THR A 692 -19.56 10.01 21.78
CA THR A 692 -20.45 8.86 22.00
C THR A 692 -20.03 7.58 21.26
N VAL A 693 -19.99 6.47 22.00
CA VAL A 693 -19.93 5.10 21.49
C VAL A 693 -21.28 4.71 20.86
N ALA A 694 -21.31 3.72 19.95
CA ALA A 694 -22.49 3.38 19.16
C ALA A 694 -23.60 2.62 19.93
N SER A 695 -24.79 2.64 19.35
CA SER A 695 -26.06 2.09 19.87
C SER A 695 -26.62 2.83 21.10
N PRO A 696 -27.26 4.01 20.92
CA PRO A 696 -27.57 4.69 19.66
C PRO A 696 -26.35 5.34 19.00
N TRP A 697 -26.41 5.63 17.69
CA TRP A 697 -25.32 6.33 17.02
C TRP A 697 -25.48 7.85 17.15
N ALA A 698 -24.42 8.52 17.63
CA ALA A 698 -24.34 9.98 17.70
C ALA A 698 -22.88 10.44 17.56
N PHE A 699 -22.67 11.76 17.53
CA PHE A 699 -21.35 12.40 17.47
C PHE A 699 -21.05 13.29 18.69
N TRP A 700 -21.92 13.25 19.70
CA TRP A 700 -21.92 14.16 20.84
C TRP A 700 -20.75 13.91 21.81
N PRO A 701 -20.28 14.93 22.56
CA PRO A 701 -19.19 14.78 23.52
C PRO A 701 -19.54 13.81 24.65
N ASP A 702 -18.77 12.72 24.73
CA ASP A 702 -18.88 11.70 25.75
C ASP A 702 -17.52 11.00 25.87
N GLN A 703 -16.99 10.86 27.09
CA GLN A 703 -15.62 10.41 27.35
C GLN A 703 -15.49 8.89 27.45
N THR A 704 -16.60 8.15 27.34
CA THR A 704 -16.66 6.67 27.49
C THR A 704 -15.73 5.94 26.52
N ASP A 705 -15.46 6.49 25.34
CA ASP A 705 -14.55 5.90 24.35
C ASP A 705 -13.11 5.75 24.88
N SER A 706 -12.58 6.83 25.45
CA SER A 706 -11.24 6.90 26.06
C SER A 706 -11.17 6.21 27.41
N LEU A 707 -12.20 6.34 28.24
CA LEU A 707 -12.24 5.76 29.57
C LEU A 707 -12.44 4.23 29.54
N ALA A 708 -12.97 3.68 28.44
CA ALA A 708 -12.91 2.25 28.14
C ALA A 708 -11.47 1.74 27.87
N GLN A 709 -10.52 2.64 27.54
CA GLN A 709 -9.10 2.29 27.31
C GLN A 709 -8.22 2.50 28.55
N ARG A 710 -8.77 2.89 29.70
CA ARG A 710 -8.00 3.29 30.89
C ARG A 710 -7.06 2.21 31.46
N ASP A 711 -7.29 0.95 31.10
CA ASP A 711 -6.53 -0.22 31.55
C ASP A 711 -5.55 -0.75 30.47
N THR A 712 -5.42 -0.04 29.34
CA THR A 712 -4.51 -0.42 28.23
C THR A 712 -3.04 -0.14 28.51
N GLY A 713 -2.72 0.68 29.52
CA GLY A 713 -1.35 1.13 29.82
C GLY A 713 -0.92 2.42 29.10
N TRP A 714 -1.88 3.18 28.57
CA TRP A 714 -1.65 4.51 28.00
C TRP A 714 -1.78 5.61 29.07
N ILE A 715 -0.95 6.64 28.98
CA ILE A 715 -1.15 7.90 29.72
C ILE A 715 -2.41 8.57 29.17
N GLN A 716 -3.26 9.16 30.01
CA GLN A 716 -4.46 9.89 29.57
C GLN A 716 -4.52 11.28 30.19
N LEU A 717 -4.38 12.30 29.34
CA LEU A 717 -4.60 13.71 29.64
C LEU A 717 -5.97 14.15 29.11
N TYR A 718 -6.72 14.95 29.86
CA TYR A 718 -8.00 15.54 29.46
C TYR A 718 -7.88 17.05 29.50
N VAL A 719 -8.19 17.71 28.37
CA VAL A 719 -7.98 19.15 28.18
C VAL A 719 -9.31 19.88 28.00
N GLU A 720 -9.38 21.13 28.45
CA GLU A 720 -10.60 21.95 28.37
C GLU A 720 -10.64 22.92 27.18
N SER A 721 -9.49 23.27 26.62
CA SER A 721 -9.32 24.33 25.61
C SER A 721 -8.40 23.89 24.48
N ALA A 722 -8.47 24.59 23.34
CA ALA A 722 -7.57 24.39 22.21
C ALA A 722 -6.12 24.77 22.57
N GLN A 723 -5.93 25.82 23.36
CA GLN A 723 -4.62 26.22 23.88
C GLN A 723 -3.98 25.13 24.75
N GLU A 724 -4.75 24.54 25.67
CA GLU A 724 -4.27 23.41 26.47
C GLU A 724 -4.03 22.18 25.58
N ALA A 725 -4.84 21.96 24.54
CA ALA A 725 -4.65 20.84 23.62
C ALA A 725 -3.32 20.91 22.84
N LEU A 726 -2.94 22.08 22.32
CA LEU A 726 -1.65 22.30 21.64
C LEU A 726 -0.49 21.99 22.57
N ASP A 727 -0.46 22.66 23.74
CA ASP A 727 0.58 22.52 24.74
C ASP A 727 0.67 21.06 25.24
N SER A 728 -0.47 20.40 25.46
CA SER A 728 -0.55 19.02 25.96
C SER A 728 -0.02 17.98 24.97
N VAL A 729 -0.14 18.18 23.66
CA VAL A 729 0.49 17.28 22.67
C VAL A 729 2.02 17.34 22.78
N ILE A 730 2.58 18.55 22.95
CA ILE A 730 4.03 18.76 23.08
C ILE A 730 4.53 18.20 24.44
N GLN A 731 3.80 18.42 25.53
CA GLN A 731 4.09 17.81 26.83
C GLN A 731 3.98 16.28 26.80
N ALA A 732 2.96 15.72 26.11
CA ALA A 732 2.75 14.29 26.01
C ALA A 732 3.92 13.57 25.35
N PHE A 733 4.51 14.11 24.27
CA PHE A 733 5.72 13.54 23.66
C PHE A 733 6.89 13.51 24.65
N ARG A 734 7.19 14.63 25.33
CA ARG A 734 8.29 14.71 26.31
C ARG A 734 8.17 13.65 27.41
N VAL A 735 6.97 13.47 27.96
CA VAL A 735 6.73 12.48 29.01
C VAL A 735 6.75 11.06 28.45
N ALA A 736 5.99 10.77 27.39
CA ALA A 736 5.90 9.44 26.78
C ALA A 736 7.27 8.88 26.39
N GLU A 737 8.13 9.68 25.77
CA GLU A 737 9.49 9.30 25.38
C GLU A 737 10.38 9.01 26.60
N SER A 738 10.21 9.76 27.70
CA SER A 738 10.98 9.60 28.94
C SER A 738 10.61 8.32 29.73
N VAL A 739 9.39 7.81 29.57
CA VAL A 739 8.94 6.56 30.21
C VAL A 739 8.78 5.37 29.25
N LEU A 740 8.90 5.59 27.94
CA LEU A 740 8.63 4.61 26.88
C LEU A 740 7.28 3.91 27.05
N VAL A 741 6.21 4.68 27.27
CA VAL A 741 4.81 4.23 27.17
C VAL A 741 4.00 5.26 26.40
N PRO A 742 2.96 4.86 25.65
CA PRO A 742 2.18 5.76 24.80
C PRO A 742 1.24 6.69 25.59
N ALA A 743 0.78 7.78 24.97
CA ALA A 743 -0.04 8.81 25.59
C ALA A 743 -1.22 9.27 24.72
N MET A 744 -2.37 9.47 25.35
CA MET A 744 -3.58 10.07 24.79
C MET A 744 -3.79 11.49 25.34
N VAL A 745 -4.04 12.44 24.43
CA VAL A 745 -4.59 13.77 24.74
C VAL A 745 -6.06 13.76 24.31
N ASN A 746 -6.95 13.96 25.27
CA ASN A 746 -8.39 13.74 25.12
C ASN A 746 -9.14 15.08 25.11
N LEU A 747 -9.89 15.34 24.04
CA LEU A 747 -10.65 16.58 23.79
C LEU A 747 -12.15 16.25 23.69
N ASP A 748 -13.02 16.97 24.39
CA ASP A 748 -14.47 16.82 24.20
C ASP A 748 -14.90 17.25 22.79
N ALA A 749 -15.68 16.39 22.12
CA ALA A 749 -16.25 16.68 20.80
C ALA A 749 -17.07 17.97 20.76
N PHE A 750 -16.84 18.76 19.71
CA PHE A 750 -17.44 20.06 19.45
C PHE A 750 -17.08 21.16 20.46
N TYR A 751 -17.27 20.96 21.77
CA TYR A 751 -16.95 21.95 22.80
C TYR A 751 -15.47 22.38 22.80
N VAL A 752 -14.53 21.45 22.58
CA VAL A 752 -13.11 21.80 22.39
C VAL A 752 -12.71 21.64 20.93
N SER A 753 -13.08 20.53 20.29
CA SER A 753 -12.53 20.20 18.97
C SER A 753 -12.98 21.11 17.83
N HIS A 754 -14.12 21.81 17.96
CA HIS A 754 -14.67 22.71 16.92
C HIS A 754 -14.91 24.15 17.39
N ALA A 755 -14.95 24.43 18.69
CA ALA A 755 -14.97 25.81 19.18
C ALA A 755 -13.68 26.52 18.74
N MET A 756 -13.80 27.75 18.23
CA MET A 756 -12.65 28.59 17.88
C MET A 756 -12.30 29.51 19.05
N GLU A 757 -11.03 29.50 19.46
CA GLU A 757 -10.50 30.35 20.52
C GLU A 757 -9.15 30.98 20.11
N PRO A 758 -8.71 32.08 20.76
CA PRO A 758 -7.36 32.60 20.57
C PRO A 758 -6.32 31.66 21.18
N VAL A 759 -5.46 31.09 20.34
CA VAL A 759 -4.36 30.20 20.72
C VAL A 759 -3.02 30.88 20.40
N GLU A 760 -2.15 30.97 21.40
CA GLU A 760 -0.75 31.36 21.26
C GLU A 760 0.10 30.18 20.83
N VAL A 761 0.34 30.10 19.51
CA VAL A 761 1.29 29.14 18.92
C VAL A 761 2.71 29.58 19.32
N PRO A 762 3.50 28.73 20.02
CA PRO A 762 4.86 29.07 20.46
C PRO A 762 5.84 29.06 19.28
N ASP A 763 7.03 29.65 19.47
CA ASP A 763 8.07 29.60 18.44
C ASP A 763 8.62 28.16 18.28
N PRO A 764 8.82 27.66 17.04
CA PRO A 764 9.43 26.35 16.81
C PRO A 764 10.80 26.14 17.49
N ALA A 765 11.56 27.20 17.77
CA ALA A 765 12.82 27.13 18.50
C ALA A 765 12.63 26.83 20.00
N ASP A 766 11.59 27.38 20.64
CA ASP A 766 11.25 27.06 22.02
C ASP A 766 10.83 25.59 22.15
N VAL A 767 10.06 25.10 21.18
CA VAL A 767 9.65 23.69 21.12
C VAL A 767 10.84 22.76 20.85
N ASP A 768 11.75 23.11 19.94
CA ASP A 768 12.98 22.34 19.69
C ASP A 768 13.87 22.24 20.94
N ALA A 769 13.97 23.32 21.71
CA ALA A 769 14.75 23.37 22.95
C ALA A 769 14.04 22.68 24.14
N TYR A 770 12.71 22.55 24.09
CA TYR A 770 11.91 21.83 25.08
C TYR A 770 11.80 20.32 24.78
N LEU A 771 11.73 19.95 23.51
CA LEU A 771 11.45 18.60 23.01
C LEU A 771 12.54 18.14 22.01
N PRO A 772 13.80 17.97 22.47
CA PRO A 772 14.94 17.61 21.61
C PRO A 772 14.71 16.29 20.87
N ALA A 773 15.38 16.10 19.73
CA ALA A 773 15.12 14.97 18.82
C ALA A 773 15.12 13.59 19.51
N PHE A 774 14.04 12.83 19.31
CA PHE A 774 13.84 11.51 19.90
C PHE A 774 14.94 10.53 19.46
N ALA A 775 15.62 9.93 20.44
CA ALA A 775 16.75 9.03 20.24
C ALA A 775 16.72 7.87 21.26
N PRO A 776 15.81 6.89 21.13
CA PRO A 776 15.70 5.79 22.08
C PRO A 776 16.92 4.86 22.01
N GLU A 777 17.35 4.36 23.17
CA GLU A 777 18.46 3.41 23.30
C GLU A 777 18.18 2.07 22.57
N HIS A 778 16.90 1.71 22.43
CA HIS A 778 16.44 0.48 21.82
C HIS A 778 15.51 0.80 20.67
N LYS A 779 15.85 0.33 19.48
CA LYS A 779 15.06 0.46 18.25
C LYS A 779 15.39 -0.66 17.27
N LEU A 780 14.50 -0.89 16.32
CA LEU A 780 14.71 -1.81 15.20
C LEU A 780 15.84 -1.28 14.31
N ASP A 781 16.95 -1.99 14.28
CA ASP A 781 18.13 -1.69 13.47
C ASP A 781 18.51 -2.93 12.66
N THR A 782 18.57 -2.82 11.33
CA THR A 782 18.89 -3.96 10.45
C THR A 782 20.35 -4.41 10.54
N ALA A 783 21.23 -3.62 11.18
CA ALA A 783 22.58 -4.04 11.56
C ALA A 783 22.62 -4.88 12.85
N ARG A 784 21.57 -4.84 13.70
CA ARG A 784 21.46 -5.56 14.97
C ARG A 784 20.45 -6.69 14.85
N VAL A 785 20.93 -7.94 14.74
CA VAL A 785 20.07 -9.12 14.60
C VAL A 785 19.41 -9.49 15.94
N GLU A 786 18.31 -8.78 16.24
CA GLU A 786 17.51 -8.93 17.45
C GLU A 786 16.10 -9.46 17.13
N SER A 787 15.39 -9.94 18.16
CA SER A 787 14.03 -10.48 18.01
C SER A 787 13.07 -9.80 18.98
N TRP A 788 12.10 -9.10 18.40
CA TRP A 788 11.14 -8.23 19.09
C TRP A 788 9.72 -8.84 18.98
N GLY A 789 8.86 -8.61 19.99
CA GLY A 789 7.46 -9.06 19.96
C GLY A 789 7.25 -10.59 20.05
N ASN A 790 8.24 -11.34 20.54
CA ASN A 790 8.18 -12.79 20.68
C ASN A 790 7.21 -13.27 21.78
N VAL A 791 6.83 -14.55 21.71
CA VAL A 791 6.17 -15.26 22.81
C VAL A 791 7.12 -15.35 24.01
N VAL A 792 6.69 -14.87 25.17
CA VAL A 792 7.47 -14.82 26.41
C VAL A 792 7.04 -15.90 27.42
N SER A 793 7.87 -16.14 28.45
CA SER A 793 7.50 -16.97 29.60
C SER A 793 6.55 -16.21 30.55
N GLN A 794 5.89 -16.93 31.46
CA GLN A 794 5.05 -16.32 32.50
C GLN A 794 5.84 -15.34 33.39
N ASP A 795 7.07 -15.71 33.76
CA ASP A 795 8.01 -14.86 34.52
C ASP A 795 8.40 -13.59 33.73
N MET A 796 8.73 -13.71 32.43
CA MET A 796 9.01 -12.55 31.58
C MET A 796 7.78 -11.63 31.44
N PHE A 797 6.58 -12.19 31.27
CA PHE A 797 5.34 -11.40 31.20
C PHE A 797 5.02 -10.69 32.52
N TYR A 798 5.25 -11.35 33.66
CA TYR A 798 5.10 -10.76 35.00
C TYR A 798 6.04 -9.57 35.18
N ARG A 799 7.34 -9.73 34.90
CA ARG A 799 8.33 -8.64 34.95
C ARG A 799 8.00 -7.51 33.98
N HIS A 800 7.47 -7.84 32.81
CA HIS A 800 7.03 -6.84 31.84
C HIS A 800 5.90 -5.96 32.41
N ARG A 801 4.90 -6.57 33.07
CA ARG A 801 3.81 -5.83 33.73
C ARG A 801 4.32 -4.97 34.89
N GLN A 802 5.23 -5.47 35.71
CA GLN A 802 5.92 -4.67 36.74
C GLN A 802 6.65 -3.46 36.13
N SER A 803 7.30 -3.63 34.97
CA SER A 803 8.02 -2.52 34.32
C SER A 803 7.10 -1.51 33.63
N ILE A 804 5.90 -1.89 33.19
CA ILE A 804 4.86 -0.91 32.78
C ILE A 804 4.39 -0.13 34.01
N GLN A 805 4.14 -0.80 35.14
CA GLN A 805 3.74 -0.12 36.38
C GLN A 805 4.81 0.90 36.84
N ALA A 806 6.06 0.49 36.97
CA ALA A 806 7.18 1.38 37.34
C ALA A 806 7.50 2.47 36.28
N ALA A 807 6.92 2.38 35.09
CA ALA A 807 6.92 3.48 34.12
C ALA A 807 5.81 4.48 34.47
N MET A 808 4.58 3.99 34.69
CA MET A 808 3.43 4.80 35.11
C MET A 808 3.65 5.52 36.44
N ASP A 809 4.22 4.84 37.45
CA ASP A 809 4.43 5.43 38.79
C ASP A 809 5.25 6.73 38.76
N ARG A 810 6.08 6.92 37.71
CA ARG A 810 6.89 8.12 37.50
C ARG A 810 6.19 9.23 36.69
N VAL A 811 5.10 8.91 35.98
CA VAL A 811 4.40 9.86 35.08
C VAL A 811 3.87 11.10 35.80
N PRO A 812 3.24 11.04 37.00
CA PRO A 812 2.74 12.25 37.66
C PRO A 812 3.86 13.26 38.00
N GLN A 813 5.03 12.77 38.42
CA GLN A 813 6.20 13.61 38.68
C GLN A 813 6.78 14.16 37.38
N LEU A 814 7.02 13.30 36.38
CA LEU A 814 7.61 13.70 35.09
C LEU A 814 6.71 14.68 34.32
N LEU A 815 5.39 14.58 34.45
CA LEU A 815 4.45 15.55 33.87
C LEU A 815 4.50 16.89 34.62
N ALA A 816 4.60 16.90 35.95
CA ALA A 816 4.78 18.13 36.71
C ALA A 816 6.14 18.81 36.46
N GLU A 817 7.19 18.03 36.18
CA GLU A 817 8.51 18.53 35.74
C GLU A 817 8.47 19.08 34.30
N ALA A 818 7.79 18.38 33.40
CA ALA A 818 7.55 18.83 32.04
C ALA A 818 6.75 20.15 32.01
N ASP A 819 5.69 20.24 32.81
CA ASP A 819 4.82 21.41 32.88
C ASP A 819 5.52 22.66 33.45
N ARG A 820 6.37 22.52 34.48
CA ARG A 820 7.25 23.62 34.93
C ARG A 820 8.23 24.06 33.85
N ALA A 821 8.91 23.10 33.21
CA ALA A 821 9.86 23.39 32.13
C ALA A 821 9.19 23.94 30.84
N TRP A 822 7.86 23.87 30.75
CA TRP A 822 7.04 24.51 29.72
C TRP A 822 6.69 25.95 30.12
N HIS A 823 6.24 26.16 31.36
CA HIS A 823 5.97 27.48 31.94
C HIS A 823 7.20 28.40 31.92
N GLU A 824 8.37 27.87 32.28
CA GLU A 824 9.67 28.57 32.21
C GLU A 824 10.03 29.07 30.80
N ARG A 825 9.36 28.58 29.74
CA ARG A 825 9.63 28.92 28.33
C ARG A 825 8.54 29.77 27.70
N VAL A 826 7.27 29.36 27.84
CA VAL A 826 6.13 30.00 27.15
C VAL A 826 5.14 30.68 28.10
N GLY A 827 5.44 30.72 29.41
CA GLY A 827 4.60 31.36 30.43
C GLY A 827 3.36 30.57 30.87
N ARG A 828 3.06 29.42 30.25
CA ARG A 828 1.83 28.64 30.52
C ARG A 828 2.12 27.32 31.26
N ALA A 829 1.25 26.99 32.22
CA ALA A 829 1.28 25.77 33.01
C ALA A 829 -0.14 25.22 33.17
N TRP A 830 -0.27 23.91 33.32
CA TRP A 830 -1.56 23.19 33.35
C TRP A 830 -1.63 22.12 34.45
N GLY A 831 -0.51 21.81 35.10
CA GLY A 831 -0.40 20.85 36.21
C GLY A 831 -0.74 19.40 35.86
N VAL A 832 -1.04 18.62 36.90
CA VAL A 832 -1.66 17.28 36.78
C VAL A 832 -3.10 17.25 37.30
N VAL A 833 -3.39 18.18 38.23
CA VAL A 833 -4.68 18.50 38.84
C VAL A 833 -4.67 20.01 39.07
N GLU A 834 -5.75 20.71 38.73
CA GLU A 834 -5.89 22.16 38.93
C GLU A 834 -6.89 22.43 40.06
N ARG A 835 -6.62 23.42 40.91
CA ARG A 835 -7.51 23.92 41.98
C ARG A 835 -8.04 25.29 41.60
N TYR A 836 -9.36 25.48 41.64
CA TYR A 836 -10.01 26.78 41.41
C TYR A 836 -10.95 27.13 42.58
N ARG A 837 -10.68 28.25 43.25
CA ARG A 837 -11.39 28.74 44.47
C ARG A 837 -11.64 27.62 45.51
N CYS A 838 -10.68 26.71 45.70
CA CYS A 838 -10.78 25.60 46.67
C CYS A 838 -10.55 26.04 48.12
N ASP A 839 -9.93 27.20 48.34
CA ASP A 839 -9.52 27.61 49.67
C ASP A 839 -10.72 28.08 50.49
N GLY A 840 -10.83 27.60 51.73
CA GLY A 840 -12.05 27.74 52.54
C GLY A 840 -13.31 27.12 51.90
N ALA A 841 -13.18 26.14 51.01
CA ALA A 841 -14.33 25.43 50.46
C ALA A 841 -14.78 24.28 51.39
N ASP A 842 -16.06 24.24 51.76
CA ASP A 842 -16.67 23.06 52.37
C ASP A 842 -17.08 22.02 51.32
N THR A 843 -17.30 22.47 50.08
CA THR A 843 -17.82 21.69 48.97
C THR A 843 -16.91 21.84 47.75
N VAL A 844 -16.51 20.74 47.10
CA VAL A 844 -15.67 20.80 45.89
C VAL A 844 -16.28 20.00 44.74
N VAL A 845 -16.49 20.66 43.60
CA VAL A 845 -16.85 20.03 42.33
C VAL A 845 -15.60 19.35 41.75
N VAL A 846 -15.72 18.14 41.20
CA VAL A 846 -14.61 17.41 40.56
C VAL A 846 -15.02 16.93 39.18
N THR A 847 -14.30 17.32 38.12
CA THR A 847 -14.60 16.90 36.74
C THR A 847 -13.36 16.98 35.83
N MET A 848 -13.53 16.69 34.53
CA MET A 848 -12.48 16.67 33.51
C MET A 848 -13.00 17.18 32.15
N GLY A 849 -12.09 17.60 31.27
CA GLY A 849 -12.44 18.08 29.92
C GLY A 849 -13.15 19.44 29.94
N SER A 850 -13.97 19.72 28.92
CA SER A 850 -14.60 21.05 28.74
C SER A 850 -15.59 21.44 29.84
N MET A 851 -16.11 20.46 30.61
CA MET A 851 -17.03 20.76 31.72
C MET A 851 -16.36 21.58 32.84
N CYS A 852 -15.02 21.61 32.90
CA CYS A 852 -14.28 22.45 33.84
C CYS A 852 -14.58 23.94 33.63
N GLY A 853 -14.74 24.40 32.38
CA GLY A 853 -15.11 25.79 32.08
C GLY A 853 -16.45 26.17 32.72
N THR A 854 -17.50 25.41 32.39
CA THR A 854 -18.85 25.61 32.95
C THR A 854 -18.89 25.47 34.48
N ALA A 855 -18.03 24.63 35.05
CA ALA A 855 -17.93 24.46 36.49
C ALA A 855 -17.25 25.66 37.18
N ARG A 856 -16.35 26.41 36.52
CA ARG A 856 -15.81 27.67 37.06
C ARG A 856 -16.91 28.74 37.14
N ASP A 857 -17.66 28.95 36.07
CA ASP A 857 -18.82 29.86 36.04
C ASP A 857 -19.82 29.57 37.19
N ALA A 858 -20.09 28.29 37.43
CA ALA A 858 -21.00 27.84 38.49
C ALA A 858 -20.40 28.05 39.90
N VAL A 859 -19.10 27.76 40.08
CA VAL A 859 -18.37 28.03 41.33
C VAL A 859 -18.35 29.52 41.64
N ASP A 860 -18.13 30.38 40.65
CA ASP A 860 -18.12 31.82 40.82
C ASP A 860 -19.50 32.35 41.19
N ALA A 861 -20.56 31.95 40.47
CA ALA A 861 -21.93 32.29 40.82
C ALA A 861 -22.34 31.81 42.23
N MET A 862 -21.81 30.67 42.70
CA MET A 862 -22.05 30.18 44.07
C MET A 862 -21.25 30.95 45.12
N ARG A 863 -19.97 31.25 44.84
CA ARG A 863 -19.08 32.00 45.74
C ARG A 863 -19.54 33.45 45.93
N ASP A 864 -19.99 34.08 44.86
CA ASP A 864 -20.48 35.46 44.87
C ASP A 864 -21.87 35.52 45.54
N ALA A 865 -22.62 34.40 45.55
CA ALA A 865 -23.78 34.15 46.42
C ALA A 865 -23.40 33.65 47.84
N GLY A 866 -22.16 33.84 48.28
CA GLY A 866 -21.68 33.57 49.64
C GLY A 866 -21.42 32.10 50.00
N GLN A 867 -21.45 31.17 49.04
CA GLN A 867 -21.28 29.74 49.31
C GLN A 867 -19.81 29.29 49.16
N SER A 868 -19.35 28.47 50.10
CA SER A 868 -18.00 27.91 50.20
C SER A 868 -17.71 26.77 49.21
N VAL A 869 -17.84 27.03 47.89
CA VAL A 869 -17.66 26.03 46.84
C VAL A 869 -16.37 26.25 46.04
N GLY A 870 -15.66 25.18 45.68
CA GLY A 870 -14.52 25.21 44.76
C GLY A 870 -14.64 24.16 43.63
N LEU A 871 -13.69 24.17 42.71
CA LEU A 871 -13.54 23.19 41.62
C LEU A 871 -12.14 22.57 41.63
N VAL A 872 -12.07 21.25 41.44
CA VAL A 872 -10.84 20.52 41.12
C VAL A 872 -10.97 19.89 39.74
N LYS A 873 -10.14 20.32 38.79
CA LYS A 873 -10.04 19.74 37.44
C LYS A 873 -9.02 18.61 37.44
N VAL A 874 -9.42 17.45 36.93
CA VAL A 874 -8.56 16.28 36.76
C VAL A 874 -8.02 16.27 35.33
N ARG A 875 -6.81 16.82 35.14
CA ARG A 875 -6.12 16.84 33.85
C ARG A 875 -5.46 15.49 33.55
N LEU A 876 -4.66 14.96 34.47
CA LEU A 876 -4.11 13.61 34.38
C LEU A 876 -5.08 12.61 35.01
N PHE A 877 -5.66 11.71 34.21
CA PHE A 877 -6.57 10.66 34.69
C PHE A 877 -5.92 9.28 34.74
N ARG A 878 -5.00 8.98 33.81
CA ARG A 878 -4.18 7.76 33.84
C ARG A 878 -2.69 8.10 33.68
N PRO A 879 -1.81 7.63 34.59
CA PRO A 879 -2.14 7.06 35.90
C PRO A 879 -2.78 8.11 36.82
N LEU A 880 -3.71 7.68 37.68
CA LEU A 880 -4.49 8.60 38.52
C LEU A 880 -3.57 9.26 39.59
N PRO A 881 -3.52 10.60 39.70
CA PRO A 881 -2.61 11.30 40.61
C PRO A 881 -3.14 11.34 42.05
N VAL A 882 -3.30 10.16 42.67
CA VAL A 882 -3.93 9.96 44.00
C VAL A 882 -3.38 10.90 45.07
N ALA A 883 -2.06 11.12 45.12
CA ALA A 883 -1.44 12.02 46.09
C ALA A 883 -1.90 13.48 45.93
N ALA A 884 -2.00 13.96 44.68
CA ALA A 884 -2.47 15.32 44.38
C ALA A 884 -3.98 15.46 44.67
N LEU A 885 -4.78 14.43 44.36
CA LEU A 885 -6.22 14.42 44.65
C LEU A 885 -6.49 14.42 46.17
N ARG A 886 -5.76 13.61 46.95
CA ARG A 886 -5.84 13.64 48.42
C ARG A 886 -5.43 15.00 49.00
N ALA A 887 -4.36 15.62 48.47
CA ALA A 887 -3.93 16.95 48.90
C ALA A 887 -4.90 18.08 48.48
N ALA A 888 -5.61 17.92 47.36
CA ALA A 888 -6.61 18.88 46.88
C ALA A 888 -7.94 18.79 47.66
N LEU A 889 -8.25 17.63 48.25
CA LEU A 889 -9.54 17.35 48.91
C LEU A 889 -9.42 17.16 50.43
N ALA A 890 -8.25 17.39 51.03
CA ALA A 890 -8.05 17.33 52.47
C ALA A 890 -8.82 18.46 53.19
N GLY A 891 -9.65 18.10 54.17
CA GLY A 891 -10.48 19.05 54.93
C GLY A 891 -11.78 19.49 54.25
N VAL A 892 -12.04 19.05 53.01
CA VAL A 892 -13.33 19.26 52.32
C VAL A 892 -14.40 18.37 52.97
N ARG A 893 -15.65 18.85 53.11
CA ARG A 893 -16.76 18.06 53.67
C ARG A 893 -17.49 17.26 52.60
N ASP A 894 -17.85 17.90 51.50
CA ASP A 894 -18.63 17.32 50.40
C ASP A 894 -17.89 17.45 49.06
N VAL A 895 -17.90 16.39 48.25
CA VAL A 895 -17.30 16.36 46.92
C VAL A 895 -18.35 15.96 45.90
N VAL A 896 -18.55 16.77 44.86
CA VAL A 896 -19.55 16.56 43.82
C VAL A 896 -18.85 16.23 42.50
N VAL A 897 -18.83 14.95 42.13
CA VAL A 897 -18.16 14.47 40.91
C VAL A 897 -19.13 14.55 39.73
N LEU A 898 -18.72 15.20 38.65
CA LEU A 898 -19.51 15.31 37.42
C LEU A 898 -18.86 14.46 36.31
N ASP A 899 -19.48 13.32 35.99
CA ASP A 899 -19.00 12.36 34.99
C ASP A 899 -19.72 12.55 33.64
N ARG A 900 -18.98 12.95 32.59
CA ARG A 900 -19.45 12.97 31.18
C ARG A 900 -19.17 11.62 30.48
N ASN A 901 -19.50 10.55 31.17
CA ASN A 901 -19.29 9.16 30.75
C ASN A 901 -20.21 8.24 31.56
N HIS A 902 -20.39 7.00 31.12
CA HIS A 902 -21.16 6.02 31.86
C HIS A 902 -20.62 4.60 31.63
N SER A 903 -20.26 3.92 32.73
CA SER A 903 -19.95 2.50 32.75
C SER A 903 -21.21 1.70 33.13
N PRO A 904 -21.84 0.96 32.20
CA PRO A 904 -23.05 0.19 32.49
C PRO A 904 -22.86 -0.78 33.65
N GLY A 905 -23.80 -0.77 34.60
CA GLY A 905 -23.75 -1.60 35.81
C GLY A 905 -22.85 -1.04 36.94
N ALA A 906 -22.24 0.14 36.78
CA ALA A 906 -21.42 0.75 37.83
C ALA A 906 -21.59 2.29 37.98
N GLY A 907 -21.90 3.01 36.89
CA GLY A 907 -22.09 4.47 36.90
C GLY A 907 -20.89 5.25 36.39
N GLY A 908 -20.62 6.42 36.99
CA GLY A 908 -19.57 7.35 36.56
C GLY A 908 -18.17 6.84 36.88
N ILE A 909 -17.24 6.98 35.95
CA ILE A 909 -15.90 6.40 36.06
C ILE A 909 -15.01 7.23 36.99
N LEU A 910 -15.04 8.57 36.88
CA LEU A 910 -14.28 9.44 37.79
C LEU A 910 -14.78 9.31 39.23
N HIS A 911 -16.09 9.15 39.44
CA HIS A 911 -16.68 8.89 40.76
C HIS A 911 -16.13 7.61 41.41
N GLN A 912 -16.07 6.50 40.67
CA GLN A 912 -15.52 5.24 41.17
C GLN A 912 -14.03 5.35 41.51
N GLU A 913 -13.26 5.93 40.59
CA GLU A 913 -11.81 6.13 40.72
C GLU A 913 -11.46 7.07 41.89
N LEU A 914 -12.26 8.14 42.10
CA LEU A 914 -12.04 9.08 43.20
C LEU A 914 -12.40 8.46 44.56
N LYS A 915 -13.47 7.67 44.66
CA LYS A 915 -13.77 6.90 45.89
C LYS A 915 -12.64 5.93 46.23
N ALA A 916 -12.10 5.22 45.24
CA ALA A 916 -10.95 4.34 45.43
C ALA A 916 -9.69 5.14 45.85
N ALA A 917 -9.43 6.29 45.22
CA ALA A 917 -8.33 7.18 45.57
C ALA A 917 -8.42 7.74 46.99
N LEU A 918 -9.62 8.00 47.51
CA LEU A 918 -9.88 8.53 48.85
C LEU A 918 -10.06 7.45 49.93
N TYR A 919 -10.20 6.16 49.57
CA TYR A 919 -10.43 5.08 50.52
C TYR A 919 -9.32 5.00 51.61
N GLY A 920 -9.71 4.94 52.88
CA GLY A 920 -8.78 4.93 54.01
C GLY A 920 -8.05 6.26 54.25
N MET A 921 -8.49 7.38 53.66
CA MET A 921 -8.03 8.72 54.03
C MET A 921 -8.71 9.17 55.34
N PRO A 922 -7.95 9.60 56.37
CA PRO A 922 -8.54 10.21 57.57
C PRO A 922 -9.31 11.47 57.20
N GLY A 923 -10.57 11.58 57.65
CA GLY A 923 -11.43 12.72 57.32
C GLY A 923 -11.76 12.86 55.82
N ALA A 924 -11.91 11.73 55.11
CA ALA A 924 -12.34 11.75 53.71
C ALA A 924 -13.70 12.45 53.52
N PRO A 925 -13.89 13.23 52.43
CA PRO A 925 -15.16 13.89 52.14
C PRO A 925 -16.27 12.91 51.79
N ARG A 926 -17.53 13.36 51.98
CA ARG A 926 -18.74 12.75 51.40
C ARG A 926 -18.66 12.87 49.87
N VAL A 927 -18.52 11.76 49.16
CA VAL A 927 -18.40 11.76 47.69
C VAL A 927 -19.76 11.49 47.04
N HIS A 928 -20.25 12.45 46.27
CA HIS A 928 -21.52 12.40 45.53
C HIS A 928 -21.20 12.30 44.03
N GLY A 929 -21.57 11.20 43.37
CA GLY A 929 -21.33 11.01 41.94
C GLY A 929 -22.55 11.30 41.07
N LEU A 930 -22.42 12.22 40.12
CA LEU A 930 -23.49 12.63 39.21
C LEU A 930 -23.10 12.36 37.75
N LEU A 931 -23.96 11.63 37.03
CA LEU A 931 -23.85 11.38 35.59
C LEU A 931 -24.41 12.60 34.85
N ALA A 932 -23.52 13.54 34.54
CA ALA A 932 -23.85 14.88 34.07
C ALA A 932 -23.35 15.12 32.64
N GLY A 933 -24.27 15.40 31.72
CA GLY A 933 -23.93 15.68 30.33
C GLY A 933 -23.53 14.45 29.50
N VAL A 934 -23.73 13.24 30.01
CA VAL A 934 -23.58 11.97 29.28
C VAL A 934 -24.36 12.02 27.96
N GLY A 935 -23.78 11.49 26.88
CA GLY A 935 -24.33 11.63 25.54
C GLY A 935 -24.31 13.06 24.99
N GLY A 936 -23.49 13.94 25.58
CA GLY A 936 -23.36 15.36 25.26
C GLY A 936 -24.59 16.22 25.56
N VAL A 937 -25.45 15.79 26.49
CA VAL A 937 -26.50 16.66 27.05
C VAL A 937 -25.86 17.96 27.58
N ASN A 938 -26.44 19.11 27.20
CA ASN A 938 -25.92 20.40 27.67
C ASN A 938 -26.13 20.56 29.18
N VAL A 939 -25.08 20.96 29.89
CA VAL A 939 -25.10 21.25 31.33
C VAL A 939 -24.68 22.71 31.48
N PRO A 940 -25.61 23.68 31.60
CA PRO A 940 -25.27 25.09 31.82
C PRO A 940 -24.83 25.36 33.29
N PRO A 941 -24.17 26.50 33.59
CA PRO A 941 -23.68 26.78 34.95
C PRO A 941 -24.76 26.69 36.03
N GLY A 942 -25.95 27.24 35.75
CA GLY A 942 -27.09 27.18 36.69
C GLY A 942 -27.57 25.76 37.03
N LYS A 943 -27.36 24.78 36.13
CA LYS A 943 -27.63 23.37 36.43
C LYS A 943 -26.58 22.77 37.37
N ILE A 944 -25.31 23.14 37.24
CA ILE A 944 -24.27 22.75 38.22
C ILE A 944 -24.59 23.33 39.61
N VAL A 945 -25.09 24.58 39.68
CA VAL A 945 -25.56 25.17 40.96
C VAL A 945 -26.74 24.39 41.55
N GLU A 946 -27.70 23.96 40.74
CA GLU A 946 -28.81 23.10 41.17
C GLU A 946 -28.30 21.75 41.70
N PHE A 947 -27.42 21.09 40.95
CA PHE A 947 -26.85 19.78 41.28
C PHE A 947 -26.01 19.82 42.58
N VAL A 948 -25.19 20.86 42.76
CA VAL A 948 -24.39 21.04 43.99
C VAL A 948 -25.31 21.31 45.20
N ARG A 949 -26.39 22.08 45.03
CA ARG A 949 -27.38 22.29 46.10
C ARG A 949 -28.10 20.98 46.47
N GLN A 950 -28.48 20.17 45.48
CA GLN A 950 -29.11 18.87 45.69
C GLN A 950 -28.17 17.89 46.40
N ALA A 951 -26.90 17.80 45.96
CA ALA A 951 -25.89 16.95 46.59
C ALA A 951 -25.60 17.35 48.05
N ARG A 952 -25.50 18.64 48.37
CA ARG A 952 -25.31 19.12 49.76
C ARG A 952 -26.52 18.84 50.68
N ALA A 953 -27.70 18.60 50.12
CA ALA A 953 -28.92 18.30 50.87
C ALA A 953 -29.23 16.80 51.01
N GLY A 954 -28.67 15.96 50.14
CA GLY A 954 -28.78 14.50 50.20
C GLY A 954 -27.57 13.83 50.85
N ASP A 955 -27.68 12.53 51.11
CA ASP A 955 -26.54 11.70 51.55
C ASP A 955 -25.86 10.98 50.37
N PRO A 956 -24.52 10.86 50.40
CA PRO A 956 -23.74 10.29 49.30
C PRO A 956 -24.12 8.82 49.07
N GLN A 957 -24.50 8.50 47.83
CA GLN A 957 -24.79 7.13 47.40
C GLN A 957 -23.54 6.45 46.85
N ASN A 958 -23.50 5.11 46.90
CA ASN A 958 -22.42 4.38 46.24
C ASN A 958 -22.56 4.45 44.71
N GLU A 959 -23.78 4.36 44.21
CA GLU A 959 -24.12 4.44 42.79
C GLU A 959 -24.03 5.90 42.31
N SER A 960 -23.97 6.11 40.99
CA SER A 960 -23.94 7.46 40.41
C SER A 960 -25.33 7.87 39.94
N VAL A 961 -25.79 9.06 40.30
CA VAL A 961 -27.16 9.53 40.03
C VAL A 961 -27.24 10.19 38.65
N TRP A 962 -28.26 9.86 37.86
CA TRP A 962 -28.53 10.52 36.58
C TRP A 962 -29.13 11.91 36.80
N VAL A 963 -28.52 12.94 36.19
CA VAL A 963 -28.97 14.34 36.30
C VAL A 963 -29.10 15.00 34.93
N ARG A 964 -29.97 16.01 34.82
CA ARG A 964 -30.30 16.72 33.57
C ARG A 964 -30.79 18.15 33.85
#